data_AF-A0A6B3W239-F1
#
_entry.id   AF-A0A6B3W239-F1
#
_cell.length_a   1.000
_cell.length_b   1.000
_cell.length_c   1.000
_cell.angle_alpha   90.00
_cell.angle_beta   90.00
_cell.angle_gamma   90.00
#
_symmetry.space_group_name_H-M   'P 1'
#
loop_
_entity.id
_entity.type
_entity.pdbx_description
1 polymer ?
#
loop_
_entity_poly.entity_id
_entity_poly.type
_entity_poly.pdbx_seq_one_letter_code
_entity_poly.pdbx_strand_id
1 'polypeptide(L)'
;MKNIALFASGSGSNFQAIIDAVKVKKLNVNVKLLVCDKPNAFVIERAKLAGIPYFSFRAKDFNNKAEYEMAILQQLKAHHVEFIVLAGYMRLIGSTLLQEFEGKIVNIHPSLLPAFPGKDAIGQALAAGVKVSGVTIHYVDEGMDTGPIISQETVKIDDDETKESLQTKIHQIEHQLYPVVLQKILGGKAMGKKRALISVSDKTGVAEFAKQLSELGFEIISTGGTSKALIESGVPVIGISEVTGFPEILEGRVKTLHPMIHGGLLAKFAEQTHKEQLEKHQIEKIDLVCVNLYPFQQTIAKEGVTTEEAIENIDIGGPTMLRAAAKNNEYVTVVVDPSDYQTVIDELTANGETTKETRRKLAAKVFRHTAAYDALIAEYMTHLAGDETPEKMTVTYELKQSLRYGENPHQKAAFYQKPLGSQFSIANATQLHGKELSYNNINDANAALQIVKEFTEPAAVAVKHMNPCGVGIGTTIYDAYSKAYEADPISIFGGIIALNREVDQKTAEKLHEIFLEIIIAPSFSEEAIAILTGKKNIRLLTVPFEQAEKKETLLTSVEGGLLVQEADVFNLDNAEIVIPTKRKPTEEEWKSLKLGWKVVKHVKSNAIVVAKDDVTIGIGAGQMNRVGAAKIALEQAGDRATGAALASDAFFPMDDTVEAAAKSGIAVIIQPGGSIRDQDSIKKADEYGIAMVFTGIRHFKH
;
A
#
# COMPACT_ATOMS: atom_id res chain seq x y z
N MET A 1 -36.45 -11.36 6.86
CA MET A 1 -37.49 -11.23 7.90
C MET A 1 -38.42 -12.42 7.76
N LYS A 2 -38.68 -13.15 8.84
CA LYS A 2 -39.63 -14.28 8.81
C LYS A 2 -41.06 -13.77 8.61
N ASN A 3 -41.86 -14.49 7.82
CA ASN A 3 -43.28 -14.19 7.63
C ASN A 3 -44.12 -14.83 8.74
N ILE A 4 -44.93 -14.04 9.44
CA ILE A 4 -45.74 -14.52 10.58
C ILE A 4 -47.22 -14.26 10.39
N ALA A 5 -48.05 -15.11 10.99
CA ALA A 5 -49.47 -14.84 11.23
C ALA A 5 -49.75 -14.64 12.71
N LEU A 6 -50.57 -13.63 13.03
CA LEU A 6 -51.01 -13.35 14.39
C LEU A 6 -52.43 -13.90 14.58
N PHE A 7 -52.66 -14.68 15.64
CA PHE A 7 -53.97 -15.25 15.94
C PHE A 7 -54.54 -14.55 17.18
N ALA A 8 -55.76 -14.02 17.10
CA ALA A 8 -56.37 -13.29 18.22
C ALA A 8 -57.91 -13.35 18.17
N SER A 9 -58.56 -13.34 19.34
CA SER A 9 -60.02 -13.54 19.46
C SER A 9 -60.79 -12.40 20.14
N GLY A 10 -60.13 -11.28 20.44
CA GLY A 10 -60.67 -10.23 21.32
C GLY A 10 -60.30 -8.81 20.90
N SER A 11 -59.95 -7.97 21.87
CA SER A 11 -59.57 -6.57 21.63
C SER A 11 -58.25 -6.42 20.86
N GLY A 12 -57.39 -7.44 20.90
CA GLY A 12 -56.12 -7.46 20.17
C GLY A 12 -55.06 -6.54 20.75
N SER A 13 -54.99 -6.38 22.08
CA SER A 13 -53.95 -5.56 22.73
C SER A 13 -52.54 -6.11 22.47
N ASN A 14 -52.34 -7.43 22.60
CA ASN A 14 -51.08 -8.10 22.23
C ASN A 14 -50.77 -8.00 20.73
N PHE A 15 -51.78 -8.11 19.87
CA PHE A 15 -51.63 -7.85 18.43
C PHE A 15 -51.07 -6.44 18.20
N GLN A 16 -51.65 -5.42 18.84
CA GLN A 16 -51.18 -4.04 18.71
C GLN A 16 -49.73 -3.87 19.18
N ALA A 17 -49.37 -4.42 20.33
CA ALA A 17 -48.01 -4.32 20.86
C ALA A 17 -46.97 -4.90 19.89
N ILE A 18 -47.29 -6.03 19.24
CA ILE A 18 -46.45 -6.62 18.20
C ILE A 18 -46.34 -5.71 16.97
N ILE A 19 -47.46 -5.16 16.48
CA ILE A 19 -47.45 -4.24 15.32
C ILE A 19 -46.63 -2.99 15.63
N ASP A 20 -46.77 -2.41 16.82
CA ASP A 20 -46.04 -1.22 17.23
C ASP A 20 -44.54 -1.50 17.31
N ALA A 21 -44.14 -2.65 17.85
CA ALA A 21 -42.74 -3.09 17.88
C ALA A 21 -42.14 -3.29 16.49
N VAL A 22 -42.91 -3.82 15.53
CA VAL A 22 -42.48 -3.93 14.12
C VAL A 22 -42.30 -2.55 13.48
N LYS A 23 -43.25 -1.63 13.70
CA LYS A 23 -43.19 -0.26 13.17
C LYS A 23 -41.95 0.50 13.63
N VAL A 24 -41.57 0.36 14.91
CA VAL A 24 -40.37 1.01 15.48
C VAL A 24 -39.09 0.19 15.31
N LYS A 25 -39.11 -0.86 14.47
CA LYS A 25 -37.97 -1.75 14.17
C LYS A 25 -37.35 -2.46 15.38
N LYS A 26 -38.10 -2.62 16.48
CA LYS A 26 -37.71 -3.47 17.62
C LYS A 26 -37.99 -4.95 17.39
N LEU A 27 -38.85 -5.27 16.43
CA LEU A 27 -39.16 -6.63 15.98
C LEU A 27 -39.05 -6.73 14.45
N ASN A 28 -38.12 -7.56 13.96
CA ASN A 28 -37.74 -7.68 12.55
C ASN A 28 -38.43 -8.87 11.86
N VAL A 29 -39.76 -8.78 11.73
CA VAL A 29 -40.63 -9.80 11.11
C VAL A 29 -41.60 -9.16 10.12
N ASN A 30 -42.11 -9.97 9.19
CA ASN A 30 -43.18 -9.55 8.29
C ASN A 30 -44.52 -10.10 8.80
N VAL A 31 -45.40 -9.23 9.31
CA VAL A 31 -46.75 -9.66 9.69
C VAL A 31 -47.62 -9.77 8.44
N LYS A 32 -47.98 -10.99 8.04
CA LYS A 32 -48.65 -11.26 6.76
C LYS A 32 -50.16 -11.45 6.88
N LEU A 33 -50.64 -11.92 8.03
CA LEU A 33 -52.05 -12.29 8.21
C LEU A 33 -52.47 -12.18 9.69
N LEU A 34 -53.67 -11.63 9.94
CA LEU A 34 -54.41 -11.83 11.18
C LEU A 34 -55.40 -12.99 11.00
N VAL A 35 -55.44 -13.95 11.92
CA VAL A 35 -56.51 -14.97 11.99
C VAL A 35 -57.37 -14.73 13.23
N CYS A 36 -58.69 -14.61 13.04
CA CYS A 36 -59.64 -14.30 14.10
C CYS A 36 -60.87 -15.21 14.05
N ASP A 37 -61.17 -15.92 15.13
CA ASP A 37 -62.35 -16.80 15.22
C ASP A 37 -63.65 -16.07 15.61
N LYS A 38 -63.62 -14.73 15.64
CA LYS A 38 -64.77 -13.86 15.92
C LYS A 38 -64.86 -12.71 14.91
N PRO A 39 -65.75 -12.79 13.90
CA PRO A 39 -65.82 -11.79 12.82
C PRO A 39 -66.10 -10.35 13.25
N ASN A 40 -66.60 -10.13 14.47
CA ASN A 40 -66.92 -8.81 15.01
C ASN A 40 -65.92 -8.35 16.10
N ALA A 41 -64.76 -9.01 16.24
CA ALA A 41 -63.77 -8.65 17.26
C ALA A 41 -62.99 -7.38 16.88
N PHE A 42 -62.71 -6.52 17.86
CA PHE A 42 -62.03 -5.24 17.64
C PHE A 42 -60.60 -5.37 17.08
N VAL A 43 -59.94 -6.52 17.24
CA VAL A 43 -58.64 -6.79 16.60
C VAL A 43 -58.67 -6.69 15.07
N ILE A 44 -59.83 -6.92 14.43
CA ILE A 44 -60.00 -6.77 12.98
C ILE A 44 -59.85 -5.30 12.57
N GLU A 45 -60.39 -4.37 13.36
CA GLU A 45 -60.21 -2.93 13.11
C GLU A 45 -58.75 -2.52 13.28
N ARG A 46 -58.02 -3.10 14.25
CA ARG A 46 -56.57 -2.89 14.40
C ARG A 46 -55.78 -3.39 13.18
N ALA A 47 -56.14 -4.55 12.63
CA ALA A 47 -55.49 -5.07 11.43
C ALA A 47 -55.75 -4.19 10.20
N LYS A 48 -56.99 -3.72 10.01
CA LYS A 48 -57.33 -2.76 8.94
C LYS A 48 -56.51 -1.48 9.05
N LEU A 49 -56.42 -0.88 10.25
CA LEU A 49 -55.61 0.33 10.49
C LEU A 49 -54.10 0.10 10.26
N ALA A 50 -53.62 -1.12 10.48
CA ALA A 50 -52.23 -1.50 10.24
C ALA A 50 -51.94 -1.94 8.79
N GLY A 51 -52.96 -2.00 7.92
CA GLY A 51 -52.81 -2.49 6.53
C GLY A 51 -52.51 -3.99 6.43
N ILE A 52 -52.91 -4.79 7.42
CA ILE A 52 -52.64 -6.23 7.48
C ILE A 52 -53.88 -7.01 7.01
N PRO A 53 -53.75 -7.93 6.02
CA PRO A 53 -54.82 -8.83 5.64
C PRO A 53 -55.34 -9.64 6.83
N TYR A 54 -56.63 -9.94 6.87
CA TYR A 54 -57.22 -10.77 7.92
C TYR A 54 -58.14 -11.85 7.37
N PHE A 55 -58.14 -12.99 8.04
CA PHE A 55 -59.09 -14.08 7.85
C PHE A 55 -59.92 -14.22 9.12
N SER A 56 -61.23 -14.00 9.02
CA SER A 56 -62.16 -14.16 10.13
C SER A 56 -63.22 -15.20 9.84
N PHE A 57 -63.55 -16.02 10.83
CA PHE A 57 -64.53 -17.10 10.69
C PHE A 57 -65.31 -17.33 11.98
N ARG A 58 -66.48 -17.99 11.94
CA ARG A 58 -67.11 -18.54 13.15
C ARG A 58 -67.01 -20.05 13.07
N ALA A 59 -66.52 -20.70 14.12
CA ALA A 59 -66.37 -22.15 14.10
C ALA A 59 -67.68 -22.93 13.90
N LYS A 60 -68.83 -22.32 14.25
CA LYS A 60 -70.16 -22.91 14.01
C LYS A 60 -70.55 -22.95 12.53
N ASP A 61 -69.82 -22.23 11.69
CA ASP A 61 -70.05 -22.20 10.24
C ASP A 61 -69.36 -23.41 9.54
N PHE A 62 -68.69 -24.28 10.31
CA PHE A 62 -67.96 -25.46 9.84
C PHE A 62 -68.47 -26.72 10.56
N ASN A 63 -68.39 -27.89 9.92
CA ASN A 63 -68.91 -29.14 10.46
C ASN A 63 -68.04 -29.68 11.60
N ASN A 64 -66.73 -29.41 11.57
CA ASN A 64 -65.78 -29.85 12.58
C ASN A 64 -64.52 -28.96 12.62
N LYS A 65 -63.65 -29.22 13.62
CA LYS A 65 -62.41 -28.46 13.83
C LYS A 65 -61.42 -28.58 12.67
N ALA A 66 -61.27 -29.77 12.10
CA ALA A 66 -60.33 -30.00 11.00
C ALA A 66 -60.69 -29.17 9.76
N GLU A 67 -61.98 -28.98 9.49
CA GLU A 67 -62.47 -28.21 8.35
C GLU A 67 -62.09 -26.73 8.42
N TYR A 68 -62.30 -26.06 9.57
CA TYR A 68 -61.87 -24.67 9.69
C TYR A 68 -60.35 -24.52 9.81
N GLU A 69 -59.64 -25.51 10.37
CA GLU A 69 -58.17 -25.47 10.41
C GLU A 69 -57.55 -25.66 9.02
N MET A 70 -58.18 -26.45 8.14
CA MET A 70 -57.80 -26.51 6.73
C MET A 70 -58.02 -25.16 6.04
N ALA A 71 -59.12 -24.46 6.31
CA ALA A 71 -59.35 -23.12 5.78
C ALA A 71 -58.29 -22.12 6.27
N ILE A 72 -57.92 -22.16 7.56
CA ILE A 72 -56.81 -21.37 8.11
C ILE A 72 -55.50 -21.72 7.39
N LEU A 73 -55.18 -23.01 7.27
CA LEU A 73 -53.96 -23.49 6.64
C LEU A 73 -53.82 -23.02 5.19
N GLN A 74 -54.91 -23.03 4.42
CA GLN A 74 -54.93 -22.48 3.07
C GLN A 74 -54.57 -20.98 3.05
N GLN A 75 -55.11 -20.19 3.98
CA GLN A 75 -54.77 -18.77 4.10
C GLN A 75 -53.31 -18.56 4.51
N LEU A 76 -52.80 -19.36 5.45
CA LEU A 76 -51.40 -19.31 5.87
C LEU A 76 -50.45 -19.62 4.69
N LYS A 77 -50.75 -20.66 3.89
CA LYS A 77 -49.98 -21.02 2.69
C LYS A 77 -50.05 -19.93 1.62
N ALA A 78 -51.23 -19.39 1.36
CA ALA A 78 -51.42 -18.31 0.38
C ALA A 78 -50.62 -17.03 0.73
N HIS A 79 -50.40 -16.78 2.03
CA HIS A 79 -49.63 -15.63 2.51
C HIS A 79 -48.16 -15.95 2.82
N HIS A 80 -47.69 -17.16 2.47
CA HIS A 80 -46.33 -17.65 2.74
C HIS A 80 -45.91 -17.51 4.20
N VAL A 81 -46.80 -17.87 5.13
CA VAL A 81 -46.54 -17.78 6.57
C VAL A 81 -45.60 -18.91 7.01
N GLU A 82 -44.59 -18.56 7.79
CA GLU A 82 -43.56 -19.48 8.31
C GLU A 82 -43.71 -19.74 9.82
N PHE A 83 -44.39 -18.84 10.55
CA PHE A 83 -44.57 -18.93 12.00
C PHE A 83 -45.96 -18.45 12.44
N ILE A 84 -46.55 -19.11 13.43
CA ILE A 84 -47.82 -18.73 14.04
C ILE A 84 -47.55 -18.14 15.44
N VAL A 85 -48.14 -16.99 15.72
CA VAL A 85 -48.02 -16.29 17.00
C VAL A 85 -49.41 -16.08 17.57
N LEU A 86 -49.73 -16.74 18.68
CA LEU A 86 -51.00 -16.61 19.37
C LEU A 86 -50.95 -15.40 20.30
N ALA A 87 -51.72 -14.37 19.98
CA ALA A 87 -51.79 -13.09 20.68
C ALA A 87 -53.15 -12.93 21.37
N GLY A 88 -53.50 -13.89 22.22
CA GLY A 88 -54.82 -13.98 22.88
C GLY A 88 -55.86 -14.71 22.02
N TYR A 89 -55.48 -15.84 21.42
CA TYR A 89 -56.38 -16.70 20.66
C TYR A 89 -57.10 -17.70 21.58
N MET A 90 -58.43 -17.76 21.53
CA MET A 90 -59.26 -18.46 22.51
C MET A 90 -59.65 -19.90 22.10
N ARG A 91 -58.96 -20.46 21.10
CA ARG A 91 -59.16 -21.82 20.61
C ARG A 91 -57.88 -22.62 20.68
N LEU A 92 -58.00 -23.89 21.04
CA LEU A 92 -56.90 -24.85 20.95
C LEU A 92 -56.54 -25.06 19.47
N ILE A 93 -55.24 -25.07 19.19
CA ILE A 93 -54.69 -25.48 17.89
C ILE A 93 -54.83 -27.01 17.79
N GLY A 94 -55.24 -27.51 16.63
CA GLY A 94 -55.44 -28.93 16.36
C GLY A 94 -54.33 -29.52 15.52
N SER A 95 -54.41 -30.84 15.32
CA SER A 95 -53.39 -31.63 14.62
C SER A 95 -53.08 -31.10 13.22
N THR A 96 -54.07 -30.55 12.51
CA THR A 96 -53.88 -29.99 11.16
C THR A 96 -52.83 -28.89 11.14
N LEU A 97 -52.88 -27.97 12.11
CA LEU A 97 -51.91 -26.87 12.20
C LEU A 97 -50.64 -27.28 12.96
N LEU A 98 -50.76 -28.13 13.99
CA LEU A 98 -49.62 -28.62 14.76
C LEU A 98 -48.64 -29.42 13.91
N GLN A 99 -49.13 -30.25 12.98
CA GLN A 99 -48.28 -31.04 12.08
C GLN A 99 -47.56 -30.17 11.04
N GLU A 100 -48.23 -29.16 10.48
CA GLU A 100 -47.59 -28.29 9.48
C GLU A 100 -46.61 -27.29 10.13
N PHE A 101 -46.96 -26.76 11.30
CA PHE A 101 -46.18 -25.76 12.02
C PHE A 101 -45.49 -26.33 13.26
N GLU A 102 -45.04 -27.59 13.21
CA GLU A 102 -44.35 -28.24 14.31
C GLU A 102 -43.15 -27.40 14.78
N GLY A 103 -43.10 -27.07 16.08
CA GLY A 103 -42.08 -26.19 16.67
C GLY A 103 -42.13 -24.74 16.20
N LYS A 104 -43.17 -24.31 15.48
CA LYS A 104 -43.31 -22.99 14.85
C LYS A 104 -44.57 -22.22 15.29
N ILE A 105 -45.15 -22.63 16.41
CA ILE A 105 -46.31 -21.96 17.02
C ILE A 105 -45.91 -21.50 18.42
N VAL A 106 -46.06 -20.21 18.69
CA VAL A 106 -45.73 -19.61 19.99
C VAL A 106 -46.99 -18.98 20.58
N ASN A 107 -47.19 -19.20 21.87
CA ASN A 107 -48.31 -18.66 22.63
C ASN A 107 -47.83 -17.81 23.80
N ILE A 108 -48.66 -16.84 24.17
CA ILE A 108 -48.54 -16.08 25.41
C ILE A 108 -49.69 -16.45 26.33
N HIS A 109 -49.38 -16.77 27.59
CA HIS A 109 -50.34 -17.22 28.58
C HIS A 109 -50.26 -16.37 29.86
N PRO A 110 -51.40 -15.89 30.41
CA PRO A 110 -51.44 -14.97 31.55
C PRO A 110 -51.32 -15.67 32.92
N SER A 111 -50.36 -16.57 33.06
CA SER A 111 -49.88 -17.11 34.34
C SER A 111 -48.46 -17.65 34.21
N LEU A 112 -47.85 -18.04 35.33
CA LEU A 112 -46.60 -18.80 35.36
C LEU A 112 -46.89 -20.30 35.16
N LEU A 113 -46.87 -20.78 33.91
CA LEU A 113 -47.03 -22.21 33.62
C LEU A 113 -45.94 -23.03 34.35
N PRO A 114 -46.26 -24.22 34.87
CA PRO A 114 -47.50 -24.99 34.64
C PRO A 114 -48.69 -24.60 35.55
N ALA A 115 -48.61 -23.52 36.35
CA ALA A 115 -49.71 -23.10 37.20
C ALA A 115 -50.83 -22.42 36.37
N PHE A 116 -52.08 -22.79 36.66
CA PHE A 116 -53.29 -22.24 36.04
C PHE A 116 -53.32 -22.35 34.50
N PRO A 117 -53.16 -23.55 33.92
CA PRO A 117 -53.33 -23.73 32.48
C PRO A 117 -54.81 -23.56 32.07
N GLY A 118 -55.04 -23.30 30.79
CA GLY A 118 -56.36 -23.21 30.22
C GLY A 118 -57.04 -21.86 30.41
N LYS A 119 -58.38 -21.87 30.37
CA LYS A 119 -59.17 -20.63 30.33
C LYS A 119 -59.23 -19.97 31.70
N ASP A 120 -59.18 -18.64 31.71
CA ASP A 120 -59.31 -17.79 32.89
C ASP A 120 -58.22 -17.94 33.96
N ALA A 121 -56.96 -18.07 33.54
CA ALA A 121 -55.81 -18.23 34.45
C ALA A 121 -55.73 -17.13 35.53
N ILE A 122 -56.11 -15.89 35.20
CA ILE A 122 -56.16 -14.75 36.12
C ILE A 122 -57.21 -14.99 37.23
N GLY A 123 -58.41 -15.43 36.86
CA GLY A 123 -59.45 -15.77 37.83
C GLY A 123 -59.06 -16.93 38.74
N GLN A 124 -58.40 -17.96 38.17
CA GLN A 124 -57.89 -19.09 38.94
C GLN A 124 -56.80 -18.67 39.94
N ALA A 125 -55.88 -17.78 39.54
CA ALA A 125 -54.84 -17.26 40.42
C ALA A 125 -55.42 -16.50 41.63
N LEU A 126 -56.43 -15.64 41.39
CA LEU A 126 -57.12 -14.93 42.47
C LEU A 126 -57.90 -15.88 43.38
N ALA A 127 -58.64 -16.84 42.81
CA ALA A 127 -59.39 -17.83 43.60
C ALA A 127 -58.48 -18.73 44.45
N ALA A 128 -57.27 -19.02 43.98
CA ALA A 128 -56.27 -19.78 44.72
C ALA A 128 -55.55 -18.94 45.81
N GLY A 129 -55.75 -17.63 45.85
CA GLY A 129 -55.14 -16.73 46.84
C GLY A 129 -53.63 -16.60 46.73
N VAL A 130 -53.04 -16.89 45.55
CA VAL A 130 -51.58 -16.78 45.36
C VAL A 130 -51.14 -15.31 45.36
N LYS A 131 -49.92 -15.05 45.87
CA LYS A 131 -49.34 -13.69 45.93
C LYS A 131 -48.47 -13.34 44.73
N VAL A 132 -48.20 -14.30 43.87
CA VAL A 132 -47.40 -14.14 42.65
C VAL A 132 -48.06 -14.94 41.53
N SER A 133 -48.25 -14.30 40.38
CA SER A 133 -48.58 -14.91 39.10
C SER A 133 -47.59 -14.36 38.05
N GLY A 134 -47.96 -14.31 36.78
CA GLY A 134 -47.08 -13.78 35.75
C GLY A 134 -47.57 -14.01 34.34
N VAL A 135 -46.62 -13.95 33.42
CA VAL A 135 -46.80 -14.19 31.98
C VAL A 135 -45.83 -15.29 31.56
N THR A 136 -46.31 -16.24 30.78
CA THR A 136 -45.47 -17.26 30.14
C THR A 136 -45.56 -17.16 28.64
N ILE A 137 -44.41 -17.19 27.95
CA ILE A 137 -44.34 -17.40 26.51
C ILE A 137 -43.75 -18.78 26.28
N HIS A 138 -44.44 -19.61 25.50
CA HIS A 138 -44.07 -21.01 25.28
C HIS A 138 -44.38 -21.46 23.85
N TYR A 139 -43.74 -22.54 23.40
CA TYR A 139 -44.13 -23.23 22.19
C TYR A 139 -45.43 -24.01 22.42
N VAL A 140 -46.28 -24.11 21.41
CA VAL A 140 -47.54 -24.88 21.48
C VAL A 140 -47.29 -26.32 21.06
N ASP A 141 -47.79 -27.25 21.86
CA ASP A 141 -47.81 -28.70 21.61
C ASP A 141 -49.27 -29.21 21.58
N GLU A 142 -49.47 -30.53 21.62
CA GLU A 142 -50.81 -31.14 21.62
C GLU A 142 -51.58 -30.92 22.93
N GLY A 143 -50.89 -30.60 24.02
CA GLY A 143 -51.50 -30.38 25.33
C GLY A 143 -51.97 -28.95 25.55
N MET A 144 -52.73 -28.74 26.63
CA MET A 144 -53.24 -27.42 27.01
C MET A 144 -52.17 -26.69 27.83
N ASP A 145 -51.47 -25.77 27.19
CA ASP A 145 -50.42 -24.94 27.80
C ASP A 145 -49.27 -25.76 28.44
N THR A 146 -48.91 -26.89 27.81
CA THR A 146 -47.86 -27.81 28.30
C THR A 146 -46.54 -27.71 27.55
N GLY A 147 -46.51 -27.01 26.42
CA GLY A 147 -45.33 -26.99 25.57
C GLY A 147 -44.14 -26.23 26.17
N PRO A 148 -42.93 -26.39 25.57
CA PRO A 148 -41.69 -25.86 26.14
C PRO A 148 -41.72 -24.34 26.37
N ILE A 149 -41.41 -23.94 27.61
CA ILE A 149 -41.34 -22.54 28.03
C ILE A 149 -40.15 -21.85 27.38
N ILE A 150 -40.38 -20.67 26.81
CA ILE A 150 -39.37 -19.81 26.17
C ILE A 150 -38.93 -18.72 27.15
N SER A 151 -39.89 -18.08 27.84
CA SER A 151 -39.63 -17.01 28.81
C SER A 151 -40.81 -16.87 29.78
N GLN A 152 -40.52 -16.42 30.99
CA GLN A 152 -41.53 -16.08 32.00
C GLN A 152 -41.17 -14.77 32.70
N GLU A 153 -42.19 -14.04 33.13
CA GLU A 153 -42.02 -12.85 33.95
C GLU A 153 -43.09 -12.80 35.04
N THR A 154 -42.68 -12.48 36.27
CA THR A 154 -43.52 -12.54 37.45
C THR A 154 -44.29 -11.25 37.68
N VAL A 155 -45.54 -11.36 38.15
CA VAL A 155 -46.39 -10.25 38.57
C VAL A 155 -46.85 -10.50 40.01
N LYS A 156 -46.63 -9.51 40.89
CA LYS A 156 -47.13 -9.55 42.26
C LYS A 156 -48.63 -9.25 42.31
N ILE A 157 -49.35 -10.00 43.12
CA ILE A 157 -50.78 -9.82 43.40
C ILE A 157 -50.90 -9.14 44.76
N ASP A 158 -51.47 -7.93 44.79
CA ASP A 158 -51.70 -7.18 46.03
C ASP A 158 -52.95 -7.71 46.78
N ASP A 159 -53.12 -7.34 48.05
CA ASP A 159 -54.17 -7.91 48.92
C ASP A 159 -55.59 -7.48 48.51
N ASP A 160 -55.72 -6.32 47.89
CA ASP A 160 -56.97 -5.73 47.37
C ASP A 160 -57.14 -5.89 45.85
N GLU A 161 -56.31 -6.75 45.22
CA GLU A 161 -56.31 -6.95 43.78
C GLU A 161 -57.64 -7.51 43.26
N THR A 162 -58.22 -6.83 42.28
CA THR A 162 -59.41 -7.28 41.52
C THR A 162 -58.99 -8.02 40.25
N LYS A 163 -59.93 -8.72 39.61
CA LYS A 163 -59.68 -9.39 38.32
C LYS A 163 -59.25 -8.38 37.25
N GLU A 164 -59.90 -7.22 37.23
CA GLU A 164 -59.65 -6.14 36.28
C GLU A 164 -58.27 -5.49 36.49
N SER A 165 -57.89 -5.24 37.74
CA SER A 165 -56.59 -4.65 38.07
C SER A 165 -55.44 -5.62 37.82
N LEU A 166 -55.59 -6.91 38.14
CA LEU A 166 -54.58 -7.93 37.85
C LEU A 166 -54.43 -8.13 36.34
N GLN A 167 -55.54 -8.16 35.61
CA GLN A 167 -55.52 -8.25 34.14
C GLN A 167 -54.79 -7.07 33.50
N THR A 168 -54.93 -5.87 34.06
CA THR A 168 -54.20 -4.70 33.58
C THR A 168 -52.69 -4.84 33.80
N LYS A 169 -52.26 -5.28 34.99
CA LYS A 169 -50.84 -5.53 35.30
C LYS A 169 -50.24 -6.60 34.38
N ILE A 170 -50.95 -7.72 34.19
CA ILE A 170 -50.51 -8.81 33.31
C ILE A 170 -50.39 -8.33 31.87
N HIS A 171 -51.39 -7.65 31.31
CA HIS A 171 -51.31 -7.14 29.94
C HIS A 171 -50.13 -6.17 29.72
N GLN A 172 -49.77 -5.34 30.71
CA GLN A 172 -48.61 -4.45 30.59
C GLN A 172 -47.31 -5.25 30.40
N ILE A 173 -47.15 -6.34 31.15
CA ILE A 173 -46.01 -7.24 31.00
C ILE A 173 -46.07 -7.98 29.66
N GLU A 174 -47.24 -8.48 29.24
CA GLU A 174 -47.40 -9.13 27.94
C GLU A 174 -46.97 -8.22 26.78
N HIS A 175 -47.36 -6.94 26.81
CA HIS A 175 -47.04 -5.97 25.75
C HIS A 175 -45.55 -5.67 25.65
N GLN A 176 -44.81 -5.80 26.75
CA GLN A 176 -43.36 -5.57 26.79
C GLN A 176 -42.59 -6.85 26.45
N LEU A 177 -42.96 -7.96 27.09
CA LEU A 177 -42.23 -9.22 27.01
C LEU A 177 -42.40 -9.88 25.64
N TYR A 178 -43.61 -9.86 25.06
CA TYR A 178 -43.90 -10.65 23.87
C TYR A 178 -43.09 -10.22 22.64
N PRO A 179 -43.03 -8.92 22.27
CA PRO A 179 -42.23 -8.51 21.12
C PRO A 179 -40.74 -8.78 21.28
N VAL A 180 -40.20 -8.67 22.50
CA VAL A 180 -38.78 -8.94 22.81
C VAL A 180 -38.46 -10.41 22.58
N VAL A 181 -39.30 -11.31 23.09
CA VAL A 181 -39.11 -12.76 22.91
C VAL A 181 -39.28 -13.15 21.44
N LEU A 182 -40.26 -12.57 20.73
CA LEU A 182 -40.43 -12.78 19.29
C LEU A 182 -39.20 -12.30 18.50
N GLN A 183 -38.57 -11.19 18.88
CA GLN A 183 -37.35 -10.72 18.23
C GLN A 183 -36.20 -11.72 18.41
N LYS A 184 -36.06 -12.28 19.62
CA LYS A 184 -35.02 -13.28 19.92
C LYS A 184 -35.19 -14.56 19.09
N ILE A 185 -36.42 -15.02 18.86
CA ILE A 185 -36.67 -16.30 18.16
C ILE A 185 -36.93 -16.14 16.64
N LEU A 186 -37.40 -14.97 16.19
CA LEU A 186 -37.81 -14.72 14.80
C LEU A 186 -37.01 -13.63 14.07
N GLY A 187 -36.38 -12.71 14.79
CA GLY A 187 -35.82 -11.47 14.22
C GLY A 187 -34.53 -11.62 13.41
N GLY A 188 -33.91 -12.80 13.40
CA GLY A 188 -32.55 -13.01 12.90
C GLY A 188 -31.50 -12.27 13.74
N LYS A 189 -30.22 -12.66 13.64
CA LYS A 189 -29.14 -11.82 14.20
C LYS A 189 -29.21 -10.44 13.52
N ALA A 190 -29.15 -9.37 14.31
CA ALA A 190 -28.95 -8.04 13.78
C ALA A 190 -27.76 -8.07 12.80
N MET A 191 -27.88 -7.34 11.69
CA MET A 191 -26.78 -7.15 10.76
C MET A 191 -25.55 -6.71 11.58
N GLY A 192 -24.52 -7.54 11.67
CA GLY A 192 -23.38 -7.32 12.57
C GLY A 192 -22.79 -5.93 12.34
N LYS A 193 -22.34 -5.26 13.41
CA LYS A 193 -21.65 -3.98 13.29
C LYS A 193 -20.43 -4.15 12.37
N LYS A 194 -20.10 -3.10 11.62
CA LYS A 194 -18.92 -3.12 10.75
C LYS A 194 -17.67 -3.23 11.60
N ARG A 195 -16.64 -3.92 11.12
CA ARG A 195 -15.39 -4.12 11.88
C ARG A 195 -14.18 -3.66 11.10
N ALA A 196 -13.28 -2.94 11.77
CA ALA A 196 -12.01 -2.49 11.22
C ALA A 196 -10.86 -3.11 12.01
N LEU A 197 -9.98 -3.85 11.35
CA LEU A 197 -8.75 -4.37 11.95
C LEU A 197 -7.60 -3.41 11.67
N ILE A 198 -7.01 -2.85 12.71
CA ILE A 198 -5.93 -1.85 12.62
C ILE A 198 -4.68 -2.38 13.34
N SER A 199 -3.58 -2.55 12.61
CA SER A 199 -2.29 -3.00 13.14
C SER A 199 -1.16 -2.33 12.36
N VAL A 200 -0.63 -1.24 12.90
CA VAL A 200 0.34 -0.37 12.22
C VAL A 200 1.62 -0.18 13.04
N SER A 201 2.75 -0.25 12.36
CA SER A 201 4.07 0.16 12.85
C SER A 201 4.18 1.68 12.91
N ASP A 202 3.96 2.36 11.77
CA ASP A 202 3.86 3.81 11.67
C ASP A 202 2.48 4.27 12.16
N LYS A 203 2.49 5.07 13.23
CA LYS A 203 1.28 5.53 13.92
C LYS A 203 0.81 6.90 13.43
N THR A 204 1.44 7.45 12.39
CA THR A 204 1.05 8.73 11.79
C THR A 204 -0.44 8.73 11.45
N GLY A 205 -1.20 9.64 12.06
CA GLY A 205 -2.64 9.84 11.82
C GLY A 205 -3.58 8.70 12.26
N VAL A 206 -3.10 7.59 12.82
CA VAL A 206 -3.93 6.38 13.03
C VAL A 206 -5.02 6.57 14.10
N ALA A 207 -4.73 7.36 15.15
CA ALA A 207 -5.68 7.63 16.22
C ALA A 207 -6.91 8.39 15.72
N GLU A 208 -6.68 9.43 14.92
CA GLU A 208 -7.75 10.24 14.31
C GLU A 208 -8.57 9.40 13.31
N PHE A 209 -7.89 8.61 12.48
CA PHE A 209 -8.55 7.69 11.55
C PHE A 209 -9.45 6.67 12.28
N ALA A 210 -8.96 6.05 13.36
CA ALA A 210 -9.72 5.06 14.14
C ALA A 210 -10.91 5.69 14.88
N LYS A 211 -10.77 6.94 15.35
CA LYS A 211 -11.86 7.69 15.97
C LYS A 211 -12.98 7.97 14.97
N GLN A 212 -12.65 8.46 13.77
CA GLN A 212 -13.63 8.71 12.71
C GLN A 212 -14.33 7.42 12.27
N LEU A 213 -13.61 6.30 12.18
CA LEU A 213 -14.23 4.98 11.94
C LEU A 213 -15.21 4.58 13.05
N SER A 214 -14.85 4.81 14.31
CA SER A 214 -15.71 4.52 15.46
C SER A 214 -16.98 5.36 15.44
N GLU A 215 -16.88 6.65 15.09
CA GLU A 215 -18.02 7.56 14.89
C GLU A 215 -18.94 7.11 13.75
N LEU A 216 -18.39 6.47 12.72
CA LEU A 216 -19.12 5.83 11.63
C LEU A 216 -19.68 4.44 11.98
N GLY A 217 -19.54 4.01 13.24
CA GLY A 217 -20.14 2.78 13.77
C GLY A 217 -19.29 1.51 13.56
N PHE A 218 -18.00 1.64 13.25
CA PHE A 218 -17.09 0.49 13.22
C PHE A 218 -16.64 0.07 14.62
N GLU A 219 -16.54 -1.23 14.83
CA GLU A 219 -15.79 -1.80 15.95
C GLU A 219 -14.32 -1.94 15.56
N ILE A 220 -13.42 -1.42 16.39
CA ILE A 220 -11.99 -1.42 16.12
C ILE A 220 -11.36 -2.67 16.76
N ILE A 221 -10.73 -3.51 15.94
CA ILE A 221 -9.92 -4.65 16.36
C ILE A 221 -8.45 -4.23 16.27
N SER A 222 -7.67 -4.43 17.31
CA SER A 222 -6.23 -4.14 17.27
C SER A 222 -5.42 -5.04 18.21
N THR A 223 -4.09 -4.92 18.12
CA THR A 223 -3.14 -5.68 18.94
C THR A 223 -1.87 -4.87 19.21
N GLY A 224 -1.07 -5.30 20.19
CA GLY A 224 0.27 -4.78 20.47
C GLY A 224 0.32 -3.27 20.71
N GLY A 225 1.36 -2.62 20.18
CA GLY A 225 1.57 -1.18 20.35
C GLY A 225 0.51 -0.31 19.68
N THR A 226 -0.15 -0.78 18.62
CA THR A 226 -1.27 -0.06 17.99
C THR A 226 -2.46 0.00 18.94
N SER A 227 -2.84 -1.12 19.54
CA SER A 227 -3.95 -1.18 20.50
C SER A 227 -3.75 -0.22 21.67
N LYS A 228 -2.53 -0.18 22.24
CA LYS A 228 -2.19 0.75 23.33
C LYS A 228 -2.39 2.21 22.92
N ALA A 229 -1.83 2.62 21.77
CA ALA A 229 -1.93 3.99 21.28
C ALA A 229 -3.38 4.43 21.00
N LEU A 230 -4.21 3.51 20.50
CA LEU A 230 -5.63 3.78 20.23
C LEU A 230 -6.43 3.95 21.53
N ILE A 231 -6.20 3.08 22.53
CA ILE A 231 -6.85 3.15 23.84
C ILE A 231 -6.46 4.46 24.56
N GLU A 232 -5.18 4.83 24.54
CA GLU A 232 -4.68 6.10 25.10
C GLU A 232 -5.32 7.33 24.44
N SER A 233 -5.73 7.20 23.18
CA SER A 233 -6.44 8.25 22.43
C SER A 233 -7.97 8.21 22.63
N GLY A 234 -8.48 7.35 23.52
CA GLY A 234 -9.90 7.23 23.84
C GLY A 234 -10.72 6.40 22.84
N VAL A 235 -10.08 5.66 21.94
CA VAL A 235 -10.77 4.77 20.98
C VAL A 235 -11.02 3.41 21.63
N PRO A 236 -12.28 2.92 21.71
CA PRO A 236 -12.57 1.57 22.19
C PRO A 236 -11.98 0.52 21.24
N VAL A 237 -11.24 -0.44 21.78
CA VAL A 237 -10.55 -1.49 21.01
C VAL A 237 -10.93 -2.87 21.52
N ILE A 238 -11.26 -3.76 20.59
CA ILE A 238 -11.40 -5.20 20.80
C ILE A 238 -10.03 -5.84 20.56
N GLY A 239 -9.54 -6.61 21.53
CA GLY A 239 -8.25 -7.29 21.41
C GLY A 239 -8.30 -8.48 20.44
N ILE A 240 -7.21 -8.72 19.70
CA ILE A 240 -7.14 -9.87 18.77
C ILE A 240 -7.41 -11.23 19.47
N SER A 241 -6.98 -11.40 20.72
CA SER A 241 -7.23 -12.63 21.50
C SER A 241 -8.70 -12.81 21.87
N GLU A 242 -9.46 -11.73 22.00
CA GLU A 242 -10.91 -11.79 22.23
C GLU A 242 -11.63 -12.27 20.96
N VAL A 243 -11.19 -11.81 19.79
CA VAL A 243 -11.76 -12.24 18.50
C VAL A 243 -11.40 -13.69 18.18
N THR A 244 -10.18 -14.11 18.50
CA THR A 244 -9.67 -15.44 18.13
C THR A 244 -9.97 -16.51 19.18
N GLY A 245 -10.18 -16.12 20.44
CA GLY A 245 -10.21 -17.03 21.58
C GLY A 245 -8.84 -17.67 21.90
N PHE A 246 -7.75 -17.16 21.32
CA PHE A 246 -6.40 -17.73 21.45
C PHE A 246 -5.42 -16.71 22.05
N PRO A 247 -4.58 -17.11 23.03
CA PRO A 247 -3.63 -16.21 23.68
C PRO A 247 -2.47 -15.82 22.74
N GLU A 248 -1.82 -14.69 23.04
CA GLU A 248 -0.58 -14.31 22.38
C GLU A 248 0.58 -15.22 22.85
N ILE A 249 1.23 -15.91 21.91
CA ILE A 249 2.38 -16.80 22.16
C ILE A 249 3.53 -16.46 21.21
N LEU A 250 4.73 -17.00 21.48
CA LEU A 250 5.92 -16.81 20.64
C LEU A 250 6.19 -15.33 20.36
N GLU A 251 6.08 -14.51 21.42
CA GLU A 251 6.30 -13.06 21.36
C GLU A 251 5.40 -12.34 20.31
N GLY A 252 4.24 -12.93 20.01
CA GLY A 252 3.25 -12.36 19.11
C GLY A 252 3.43 -12.72 17.64
N ARG A 253 4.39 -13.59 17.28
CA ARG A 253 4.68 -13.99 15.89
C ARG A 253 3.51 -14.63 15.15
N VAL A 254 2.57 -15.26 15.86
CA VAL A 254 1.46 -16.04 15.26
C VAL A 254 0.07 -15.48 15.55
N LYS A 255 -0.03 -14.32 16.22
CA LYS A 255 -1.29 -13.84 16.82
C LYS A 255 -2.42 -13.52 15.85
N THR A 256 -2.10 -13.15 14.61
CA THR A 256 -3.11 -12.85 13.57
C THR A 256 -3.30 -13.99 12.57
N LEU A 257 -2.46 -15.02 12.62
CA LEU A 257 -2.49 -16.17 11.70
C LEU A 257 -3.59 -17.17 12.11
N HIS A 258 -4.84 -16.69 12.16
CA HIS A 258 -5.97 -17.42 12.72
C HIS A 258 -7.19 -17.43 11.78
N PRO A 259 -7.94 -18.55 11.67
CA PRO A 259 -9.14 -18.63 10.83
C PRO A 259 -10.23 -17.62 11.19
N MET A 260 -10.35 -17.23 12.46
CA MET A 260 -11.32 -16.19 12.87
C MET A 260 -11.01 -14.83 12.24
N ILE A 261 -9.74 -14.54 11.96
CA ILE A 261 -9.33 -13.31 11.27
C ILE A 261 -9.43 -13.51 9.76
N HIS A 262 -8.74 -14.52 9.22
CA HIS A 262 -8.67 -14.71 7.78
C HIS A 262 -9.99 -15.17 7.14
N GLY A 263 -10.83 -15.89 7.88
CA GLY A 263 -12.20 -16.21 7.45
C GLY A 263 -13.07 -14.95 7.33
N GLY A 264 -12.94 -14.03 8.30
CA GLY A 264 -13.60 -12.72 8.26
C GLY A 264 -13.14 -11.83 7.11
N LEU A 265 -11.87 -11.98 6.69
CA LEU A 265 -11.28 -11.23 5.58
C LEU A 265 -11.52 -11.84 4.20
N LEU A 266 -11.54 -13.17 4.07
CA LEU A 266 -11.55 -13.86 2.77
C LEU A 266 -12.93 -14.37 2.34
N ALA A 267 -13.91 -14.39 3.24
CA ALA A 267 -15.24 -14.84 2.88
C ALA A 267 -15.88 -13.91 1.83
N LYS A 268 -16.55 -14.50 0.84
CA LYS A 268 -17.34 -13.74 -0.14
C LYS A 268 -18.69 -13.42 0.49
N PHE A 269 -18.91 -12.17 0.89
CA PHE A 269 -20.09 -11.83 1.70
C PHE A 269 -21.43 -11.92 0.95
N ALA A 270 -21.41 -11.99 -0.38
CA ALA A 270 -22.61 -12.23 -1.19
C ALA A 270 -22.96 -13.73 -1.31
N GLU A 271 -21.97 -14.61 -1.22
CA GLU A 271 -22.12 -16.06 -1.45
C GLU A 271 -22.79 -16.75 -0.26
N GLN A 272 -23.87 -17.49 -0.55
CA GLN A 272 -24.69 -18.11 0.50
C GLN A 272 -23.93 -19.17 1.30
N THR A 273 -23.13 -20.00 0.61
CA THR A 273 -22.31 -21.04 1.25
C THR A 273 -21.27 -20.46 2.21
N HIS A 274 -20.68 -19.31 1.86
CA HIS A 274 -19.73 -18.62 2.74
C HIS A 274 -20.44 -18.01 3.97
N LYS A 275 -21.64 -17.45 3.81
CA LYS A 275 -22.42 -16.92 4.94
C LYS A 275 -22.75 -18.01 5.96
N GLU A 276 -23.19 -19.18 5.48
CA GLU A 276 -23.50 -20.34 6.32
C GLU A 276 -22.26 -20.84 7.07
N GLN A 277 -21.10 -20.86 6.41
CA GLN A 277 -19.83 -21.22 7.05
C GLN A 277 -19.43 -20.19 8.11
N LEU A 278 -19.51 -18.89 7.83
CA LEU A 278 -19.24 -17.83 8.80
C LEU A 278 -20.14 -17.98 10.03
N GLU A 279 -21.44 -18.17 9.83
CA GLU A 279 -22.40 -18.33 10.93
C GLU A 279 -22.13 -19.61 11.74
N LYS A 280 -21.93 -20.76 11.07
CA LYS A 280 -21.63 -22.05 11.69
C LYS A 280 -20.37 -22.00 12.56
N HIS A 281 -19.34 -21.32 12.07
CA HIS A 281 -18.05 -21.22 12.76
C HIS A 281 -17.93 -19.97 13.64
N GLN A 282 -19.00 -19.19 13.76
CA GLN A 282 -19.05 -17.96 14.55
C GLN A 282 -17.99 -16.92 14.13
N ILE A 283 -17.61 -16.95 12.85
CA ILE A 283 -16.65 -16.02 12.27
C ILE A 283 -17.40 -14.77 11.85
N GLU A 284 -16.97 -13.62 12.36
CA GLU A 284 -17.53 -12.34 12.00
C GLU A 284 -16.76 -11.70 10.84
N LYS A 285 -17.45 -10.87 10.07
CA LYS A 285 -16.87 -10.16 8.93
C LYS A 285 -15.93 -9.06 9.41
N ILE A 286 -14.90 -8.79 8.62
CA ILE A 286 -14.03 -7.63 8.79
C ILE A 286 -14.13 -6.81 7.49
N ASP A 287 -14.65 -5.60 7.59
CA ASP A 287 -14.96 -4.73 6.45
C ASP A 287 -13.78 -3.84 6.05
N LEU A 288 -12.88 -3.56 7.00
CA LEU A 288 -11.70 -2.72 6.78
C LEU A 288 -10.46 -3.32 7.43
N VAL A 289 -9.33 -3.29 6.73
CA VAL A 289 -8.00 -3.60 7.27
C VAL A 289 -7.07 -2.42 7.05
N CYS A 290 -6.45 -1.93 8.11
CA CYS A 290 -5.42 -0.90 8.05
C CYS A 290 -4.13 -1.45 8.67
N VAL A 291 -3.13 -1.71 7.83
CA VAL A 291 -1.87 -2.32 8.23
C VAL A 291 -0.73 -1.69 7.45
N ASN A 292 0.27 -1.15 8.13
CA ASN A 292 1.58 -0.89 7.54
C ASN A 292 2.61 -1.81 8.19
N LEU A 293 3.56 -2.28 7.38
CA LEU A 293 4.46 -3.38 7.75
C LEU A 293 5.52 -2.93 8.74
N TYR A 294 6.24 -3.88 9.32
CA TYR A 294 7.43 -3.56 10.10
C TYR A 294 8.45 -2.85 9.21
N PRO A 295 9.20 -1.88 9.75
CA PRO A 295 10.08 -1.03 8.96
C PRO A 295 11.39 -1.77 8.60
N PHE A 296 11.28 -2.89 7.87
CA PHE A 296 12.41 -3.75 7.50
C PHE A 296 13.46 -2.96 6.71
N GLN A 297 13.03 -2.20 5.70
CA GLN A 297 13.88 -1.30 4.92
C GLN A 297 14.67 -0.35 5.82
N GLN A 298 14.00 0.34 6.75
CA GLN A 298 14.66 1.28 7.67
C GLN A 298 15.57 0.54 8.64
N THR A 299 15.24 -0.69 9.03
CA THR A 299 16.05 -1.52 9.92
C THR A 299 17.37 -1.90 9.27
N ILE A 300 17.33 -2.44 8.04
CA ILE A 300 18.53 -2.82 7.30
C ILE A 300 19.34 -1.63 6.77
N ALA A 301 18.77 -0.43 6.80
CA ALA A 301 19.47 0.82 6.48
C ALA A 301 20.31 1.37 7.64
N LYS A 302 20.10 0.91 8.88
CA LYS A 302 20.86 1.39 10.05
C LYS A 302 22.30 0.87 10.00
N GLU A 303 23.25 1.72 10.35
CA GLU A 303 24.64 1.30 10.57
C GLU A 303 24.72 0.31 11.74
N GLY A 304 25.48 -0.78 11.55
CA GLY A 304 25.74 -1.78 12.60
C GLY A 304 24.55 -2.69 12.96
N VAL A 305 23.47 -2.70 12.19
CA VAL A 305 22.35 -3.63 12.39
C VAL A 305 22.84 -5.08 12.33
N THR A 306 22.42 -5.88 13.31
CA THR A 306 22.76 -7.31 13.36
C THR A 306 21.85 -8.12 12.44
N THR A 307 22.31 -9.29 12.00
CA THR A 307 21.49 -10.22 11.22
C THR A 307 20.25 -10.66 12.00
N GLU A 308 20.40 -10.89 13.30
CA GLU A 308 19.31 -11.26 14.20
C GLU A 308 18.25 -10.15 14.28
N GLU A 309 18.66 -8.88 14.42
CA GLU A 309 17.73 -7.73 14.44
C GLU A 309 16.98 -7.60 13.11
N ALA A 310 17.67 -7.77 11.98
CA ALA A 310 17.03 -7.72 10.66
C ALA A 310 15.98 -8.84 10.51
N ILE A 311 16.34 -10.09 10.84
CA ILE A 311 15.44 -11.25 10.74
C ILE A 311 14.21 -11.09 11.64
N GLU A 312 14.37 -10.54 12.85
CA GLU A 312 13.23 -10.28 13.76
C GLU A 312 12.24 -9.25 13.19
N ASN A 313 12.72 -8.32 12.34
CA ASN A 313 11.88 -7.31 11.71
C ASN A 313 11.17 -7.78 10.42
N ILE A 314 11.25 -9.07 10.10
CA ILE A 314 10.46 -9.68 9.02
C ILE A 314 9.04 -9.97 9.53
N ASP A 315 8.08 -9.20 9.04
CA ASP A 315 6.67 -9.32 9.39
C ASP A 315 5.99 -10.45 8.61
N ILE A 316 5.36 -11.38 9.32
CA ILE A 316 4.58 -12.47 8.74
C ILE A 316 3.08 -12.15 8.75
N GLY A 317 2.59 -11.57 9.85
CA GLY A 317 1.17 -11.32 10.06
C GLY A 317 0.65 -10.19 9.17
N GLY A 318 1.40 -9.10 9.07
CA GLY A 318 1.04 -7.92 8.28
C GLY A 318 0.82 -8.24 6.80
N PRO A 319 1.81 -8.83 6.08
CA PRO A 319 1.65 -9.17 4.67
C PRO A 319 0.52 -10.18 4.45
N THR A 320 0.33 -11.14 5.37
CA THR A 320 -0.74 -12.14 5.26
C THR A 320 -2.12 -11.49 5.34
N MET A 321 -2.35 -10.60 6.30
CA MET A 321 -3.62 -9.86 6.43
C MET A 321 -3.86 -8.93 5.24
N LEU A 322 -2.83 -8.18 4.84
CA LEU A 322 -2.88 -7.28 3.68
C LEU A 322 -3.25 -8.01 2.39
N ARG A 323 -2.56 -9.12 2.08
CA ARG A 323 -2.84 -9.93 0.88
C ARG A 323 -4.23 -10.56 0.93
N ALA A 324 -4.69 -11.00 2.11
CA ALA A 324 -6.03 -11.54 2.28
C ALA A 324 -7.11 -10.50 1.99
N ALA A 325 -7.00 -9.31 2.58
CA ALA A 325 -7.93 -8.21 2.37
C ALA A 325 -7.89 -7.69 0.92
N ALA A 326 -6.69 -7.50 0.35
CA ALA A 326 -6.52 -7.07 -1.03
C ALA A 326 -7.07 -8.08 -2.05
N LYS A 327 -6.91 -9.38 -1.82
CA LYS A 327 -7.56 -10.43 -2.63
C LYS A 327 -9.08 -10.30 -2.60
N ASN A 328 -9.65 -9.93 -1.45
CA ASN A 328 -11.10 -9.81 -1.25
C ASN A 328 -11.62 -8.36 -1.39
N ASN A 329 -10.96 -7.55 -2.22
CA ASN A 329 -11.28 -6.12 -2.45
C ASN A 329 -12.70 -5.86 -2.99
N GLU A 330 -13.44 -6.90 -3.41
CA GLU A 330 -14.86 -6.75 -3.71
C GLU A 330 -15.66 -6.33 -2.45
N TYR A 331 -15.24 -6.81 -1.28
CA TYR A 331 -15.97 -6.64 -0.02
C TYR A 331 -15.18 -5.90 1.07
N VAL A 332 -13.84 -5.98 1.06
CA VAL A 332 -12.99 -5.46 2.14
C VAL A 332 -12.18 -4.26 1.66
N THR A 333 -12.22 -3.15 2.40
CA THR A 333 -11.33 -2.01 2.20
C THR A 333 -10.00 -2.29 2.87
N VAL A 334 -8.90 -2.17 2.13
CA VAL A 334 -7.55 -2.38 2.65
C VAL A 334 -6.75 -1.09 2.57
N VAL A 335 -6.00 -0.74 3.61
CA VAL A 335 -5.20 0.49 3.69
C VAL A 335 -3.81 0.14 4.20
N VAL A 336 -2.79 0.65 3.52
CA VAL A 336 -1.38 0.38 3.86
C VAL A 336 -0.57 1.66 4.10
N ASP A 337 -1.15 2.82 3.83
CA ASP A 337 -0.46 4.10 3.83
C ASP A 337 -1.36 5.17 4.45
N PRO A 338 -0.86 5.95 5.45
CA PRO A 338 -1.59 7.06 6.04
C PRO A 338 -2.12 8.09 5.04
N SER A 339 -1.48 8.25 3.87
CA SER A 339 -1.95 9.18 2.82
C SER A 339 -3.37 8.89 2.35
N ASP A 340 -3.84 7.65 2.50
CA ASP A 340 -5.12 7.19 1.97
C ASP A 340 -6.26 7.30 3.00
N TYR A 341 -5.96 7.64 4.26
CA TYR A 341 -6.94 7.68 5.36
C TYR A 341 -8.12 8.61 5.02
N GLN A 342 -7.84 9.84 4.60
CA GLN A 342 -8.88 10.83 4.33
C GLN A 342 -9.81 10.38 3.19
N THR A 343 -9.25 9.86 2.10
CA THR A 343 -10.04 9.34 0.97
C THR A 343 -11.00 8.25 1.41
N VAL A 344 -10.56 7.34 2.29
CA VAL A 344 -11.42 6.28 2.82
C VAL A 344 -12.51 6.84 3.72
N ILE A 345 -12.19 7.77 4.63
CA ILE A 345 -13.19 8.39 5.49
C ILE A 345 -14.23 9.19 4.69
N ASP A 346 -13.79 9.95 3.69
CA ASP A 346 -14.69 10.76 2.86
C ASP A 346 -15.73 9.87 2.16
N GLU A 347 -15.29 8.75 1.56
CA GLU A 347 -16.22 7.81 0.93
C GLU A 347 -17.14 7.12 1.93
N LEU A 348 -16.63 6.69 3.09
CA LEU A 348 -17.44 6.06 4.14
C LEU A 348 -18.48 7.03 4.72
N THR A 349 -18.12 8.30 4.87
CA THR A 349 -19.04 9.34 5.38
C THR A 349 -20.12 9.65 4.37
N ALA A 350 -19.77 9.78 3.09
CA ALA A 350 -20.71 10.12 2.03
C ALA A 350 -21.68 8.98 1.70
N ASN A 351 -21.18 7.73 1.65
CA ASN A 351 -21.91 6.61 1.07
C ASN A 351 -22.18 5.47 2.06
N GLY A 352 -21.61 5.53 3.26
CA GLY A 352 -21.61 4.42 4.22
C GLY A 352 -20.66 3.28 3.86
N GLU A 353 -20.08 3.27 2.65
CA GLU A 353 -19.13 2.27 2.15
C GLU A 353 -18.13 2.91 1.16
N THR A 354 -16.99 2.25 0.94
CA THR A 354 -16.06 2.69 -0.12
C THR A 354 -16.56 2.25 -1.50
N THR A 355 -16.06 2.89 -2.54
CA THR A 355 -16.36 2.47 -3.92
C THR A 355 -15.51 1.27 -4.31
N LYS A 356 -16.02 0.47 -5.24
CA LYS A 356 -15.29 -0.67 -5.82
C LYS A 356 -14.00 -0.24 -6.53
N GLU A 357 -14.01 0.95 -7.14
CA GLU A 357 -12.82 1.50 -7.78
C GLU A 357 -11.73 1.81 -6.75
N THR A 358 -12.08 2.48 -5.65
CA THR A 358 -11.16 2.79 -4.56
C THR A 358 -10.59 1.52 -3.92
N ARG A 359 -11.42 0.53 -3.60
CA ARG A 359 -10.92 -0.77 -3.07
C ARG A 359 -9.96 -1.46 -4.03
N ARG A 360 -10.20 -1.42 -5.34
CA ARG A 360 -9.28 -1.98 -6.35
C ARG A 360 -7.94 -1.23 -6.40
N LYS A 361 -7.97 0.10 -6.36
CA LYS A 361 -6.73 0.92 -6.33
C LYS A 361 -5.90 0.63 -5.09
N LEU A 362 -6.55 0.56 -3.93
CA LEU A 362 -5.92 0.23 -2.66
C LEU A 362 -5.36 -1.20 -2.64
N ALA A 363 -6.11 -2.18 -3.14
CA ALA A 363 -5.63 -3.55 -3.28
C ALA A 363 -4.40 -3.67 -4.20
N ALA A 364 -4.39 -2.93 -5.32
CA ALA A 364 -3.23 -2.87 -6.19
C ALA A 364 -2.01 -2.21 -5.49
N LYS A 365 -2.25 -1.17 -4.66
CA LYS A 365 -1.20 -0.55 -3.82
C LYS A 365 -0.62 -1.55 -2.83
N VAL A 366 -1.47 -2.35 -2.18
CA VAL A 366 -1.05 -3.41 -1.25
C VAL A 366 -0.18 -4.48 -1.91
N PHE A 367 -0.55 -4.96 -3.09
CA PHE A 367 0.27 -5.95 -3.80
C PHE A 367 1.62 -5.39 -4.25
N ARG A 368 1.69 -4.10 -4.64
CA ARG A 368 2.99 -3.44 -4.89
C ARG A 368 3.81 -3.29 -3.60
N HIS A 369 3.19 -2.88 -2.50
CA HIS A 369 3.87 -2.70 -1.21
C HIS A 369 4.44 -4.03 -0.68
N THR A 370 3.65 -5.10 -0.70
CA THR A 370 4.12 -6.43 -0.27
C THR A 370 5.15 -7.03 -1.22
N ALA A 371 5.04 -6.81 -2.53
CA ALA A 371 6.08 -7.21 -3.48
C ALA A 371 7.41 -6.47 -3.24
N ALA A 372 7.36 -5.17 -2.95
CA ALA A 372 8.55 -4.39 -2.61
C ALA A 372 9.18 -4.86 -1.29
N TYR A 373 8.36 -5.15 -0.28
CA TYR A 373 8.79 -5.68 1.01
C TYR A 373 9.52 -7.02 0.85
N ASP A 374 8.92 -7.96 0.12
CA ASP A 374 9.51 -9.28 -0.15
C ASP A 374 10.77 -9.18 -1.01
N ALA A 375 10.84 -8.23 -1.95
CA ALA A 375 12.03 -7.99 -2.77
C ALA A 375 13.23 -7.54 -1.92
N LEU A 376 13.01 -6.66 -0.93
CA LEU A 376 14.07 -6.21 -0.02
C LEU A 376 14.54 -7.35 0.90
N ILE A 377 13.61 -8.18 1.40
CA ILE A 377 13.97 -9.36 2.18
C ILE A 377 14.79 -10.33 1.32
N ALA A 378 14.35 -10.58 0.08
CA ALA A 378 15.06 -11.46 -0.84
C ALA A 378 16.48 -10.94 -1.17
N GLU A 379 16.63 -9.64 -1.46
CA GLU A 379 17.95 -9.01 -1.67
C GLU A 379 18.84 -9.17 -0.43
N TYR A 380 18.30 -8.94 0.77
CA TYR A 380 19.04 -9.11 2.03
C TYR A 380 19.48 -10.57 2.26
N MET A 381 18.57 -11.53 2.11
CA MET A 381 18.86 -12.95 2.31
C MET A 381 19.83 -13.51 1.26
N THR A 382 19.76 -13.02 0.01
CA THR A 382 20.70 -13.38 -1.06
C THR A 382 22.11 -12.92 -0.72
N HIS A 383 22.28 -11.68 -0.25
CA HIS A 383 23.58 -11.18 0.22
C HIS A 383 24.11 -11.99 1.41
N LEU A 384 23.26 -12.33 2.38
CA LEU A 384 23.67 -13.17 3.52
C LEU A 384 24.12 -14.58 3.09
N ALA A 385 23.51 -15.13 2.03
CA ALA A 385 23.91 -16.41 1.48
C ALA A 385 25.22 -16.34 0.66
N GLY A 386 25.69 -15.14 0.32
CA GLY A 386 26.85 -14.94 -0.55
C GLY A 386 26.60 -15.35 -2.00
N ASP A 387 25.33 -15.35 -2.45
CA ASP A 387 24.97 -15.71 -3.82
C ASP A 387 25.03 -14.48 -4.73
N GLU A 388 26.08 -14.41 -5.56
CA GLU A 388 26.30 -13.31 -6.49
C GLU A 388 25.38 -13.38 -7.72
N THR A 389 24.87 -14.57 -8.07
CA THR A 389 24.08 -14.81 -9.29
C THR A 389 22.87 -15.70 -9.00
N PRO A 390 21.89 -15.20 -8.23
CA PRO A 390 20.72 -15.99 -7.85
C PRO A 390 19.90 -16.40 -9.07
N GLU A 391 19.21 -17.54 -8.99
CA GLU A 391 18.39 -18.08 -10.09
C GLU A 391 17.19 -17.20 -10.43
N LYS A 392 16.82 -16.28 -9.52
CA LYS A 392 15.79 -15.26 -9.71
C LYS A 392 16.26 -13.93 -9.13
N MET A 393 16.32 -12.92 -9.99
CA MET A 393 16.54 -11.54 -9.56
C MET A 393 15.19 -10.82 -9.38
N THR A 394 14.96 -10.28 -8.19
CA THR A 394 13.78 -9.44 -7.89
C THR A 394 14.26 -8.08 -7.43
N VAL A 395 13.92 -7.03 -8.18
CA VAL A 395 14.29 -5.64 -7.86
C VAL A 395 13.04 -4.81 -7.61
N THR A 396 13.14 -3.84 -6.71
CA THR A 396 12.06 -2.90 -6.40
C THR A 396 12.52 -1.46 -6.49
N TYR A 397 11.59 -0.59 -6.87
CA TYR A 397 11.81 0.85 -6.96
C TYR A 397 10.55 1.61 -6.52
N GLU A 398 10.77 2.81 -6.00
CA GLU A 398 9.72 3.73 -5.56
C GLU A 398 9.57 4.87 -6.56
N LEU A 399 8.33 5.26 -6.87
CA LEU A 399 8.08 6.39 -7.78
C LEU A 399 8.54 7.68 -7.09
N LYS A 400 9.56 8.34 -7.67
CA LYS A 400 10.01 9.66 -7.20
C LYS A 400 9.17 10.77 -7.84
N GLN A 401 8.97 10.71 -9.16
CA GLN A 401 8.10 11.66 -9.86
C GLN A 401 7.66 11.13 -11.24
N SER A 402 6.47 11.54 -11.70
CA SER A 402 6.11 11.43 -13.11
C SER A 402 6.92 12.43 -13.94
N LEU A 403 7.24 12.10 -15.18
CA LEU A 403 7.96 13.00 -16.08
C LEU A 403 7.03 13.47 -17.21
N ARG A 404 7.29 14.68 -17.72
CA ARG A 404 6.51 15.26 -18.83
C ARG A 404 6.52 14.37 -20.07
N TYR A 405 7.67 13.76 -20.36
CA TYR A 405 7.90 12.82 -21.45
C TYR A 405 9.23 12.07 -21.22
N GLY A 406 9.51 11.05 -22.03
CA GLY A 406 10.77 10.27 -22.04
C GLY A 406 11.91 11.00 -22.74
N GLU A 407 12.73 10.28 -23.51
CA GLU A 407 13.77 10.94 -24.33
C GLU A 407 13.16 11.90 -25.35
N ASN A 408 11.98 11.55 -25.87
CA ASN A 408 11.24 12.29 -26.88
C ASN A 408 9.82 12.63 -26.41
N PRO A 409 9.22 13.76 -26.87
CA PRO A 409 7.91 14.24 -26.39
C PRO A 409 6.72 13.27 -26.49
N HIS A 410 6.75 12.31 -27.42
CA HIS A 410 5.67 11.34 -27.62
C HIS A 410 5.76 10.12 -26.68
N GLN A 411 6.87 9.97 -25.95
CA GLN A 411 7.10 8.87 -25.01
C GLN A 411 6.68 9.30 -23.60
N LYS A 412 5.92 8.46 -22.89
CA LYS A 412 5.63 8.67 -21.46
C LYS A 412 6.79 8.17 -20.61
N ALA A 413 7.08 8.85 -19.50
CA ALA A 413 8.13 8.43 -18.59
C ALA A 413 7.84 8.79 -17.13
N ALA A 414 8.56 8.12 -16.23
CA ALA A 414 8.55 8.38 -14.80
C ALA A 414 9.96 8.11 -14.26
N PHE A 415 10.32 8.80 -13.19
CA PHE A 415 11.59 8.62 -12.49
C PHE A 415 11.35 7.86 -11.19
N TYR A 416 12.09 6.78 -11.02
CA TYR A 416 12.01 5.91 -9.87
C TYR A 416 13.32 5.89 -9.09
N GLN A 417 13.23 5.67 -7.78
CA GLN A 417 14.35 5.64 -6.84
C GLN A 417 14.49 4.23 -6.24
N LYS A 418 15.74 3.74 -6.13
CA LYS A 418 16.03 2.50 -5.40
C LYS A 418 15.92 2.80 -3.89
N PRO A 419 15.16 2.01 -3.10
CA PRO A 419 14.90 2.35 -1.69
C PRO A 419 16.17 2.43 -0.84
N LEU A 420 17.14 1.55 -1.11
CA LEU A 420 18.45 1.52 -0.48
C LEU A 420 19.56 1.77 -1.51
N GLY A 421 19.37 2.75 -2.40
CA GLY A 421 20.41 3.16 -3.34
C GLY A 421 21.46 4.09 -2.74
N SER A 422 22.42 4.51 -3.55
CA SER A 422 23.45 5.49 -3.22
C SER A 422 22.85 6.88 -2.94
N GLN A 423 23.32 7.49 -1.86
CA GLN A 423 22.98 8.86 -1.47
C GLN A 423 23.63 9.89 -2.41
N PHE A 424 24.79 9.55 -2.97
CA PHE A 424 25.43 10.33 -4.05
C PHE A 424 24.76 10.04 -5.39
N SER A 425 23.53 10.54 -5.58
CA SER A 425 22.74 10.31 -6.79
C SER A 425 21.73 11.41 -7.07
N ILE A 426 21.30 11.52 -8.33
CA ILE A 426 20.20 12.42 -8.73
C ILE A 426 18.87 12.02 -8.05
N ALA A 427 18.73 10.73 -7.70
CA ALA A 427 17.58 10.25 -6.92
C ALA A 427 17.55 10.82 -5.49
N ASN A 428 18.67 11.29 -4.94
CA ASN A 428 18.73 11.98 -3.64
C ASN A 428 19.10 13.47 -3.75
N ALA A 429 19.13 14.03 -4.97
CA ALA A 429 19.38 15.44 -5.17
C ALA A 429 18.23 16.31 -4.63
N THR A 430 18.58 17.41 -3.96
CA THR A 430 17.66 18.48 -3.59
C THR A 430 17.68 19.56 -4.66
N GLN A 431 16.52 19.89 -5.21
CA GLN A 431 16.39 20.96 -6.20
C GLN A 431 16.06 22.29 -5.49
N LEU A 432 17.01 23.23 -5.51
CA LEU A 432 16.89 24.53 -4.85
C LEU A 432 16.15 25.57 -5.71
N HIS A 433 16.19 25.42 -7.04
CA HIS A 433 15.58 26.38 -7.98
C HIS A 433 15.25 25.73 -9.33
N GLY A 434 14.48 26.43 -10.14
CA GLY A 434 14.26 26.10 -11.55
C GLY A 434 13.05 25.21 -11.84
N LYS A 435 12.93 24.82 -13.10
CA LYS A 435 11.84 23.95 -13.59
C LYS A 435 12.04 22.50 -13.17
N GLU A 436 10.98 21.69 -13.17
CA GLU A 436 11.10 20.24 -13.02
C GLU A 436 12.07 19.62 -14.05
N LEU A 437 12.83 18.63 -13.58
CA LEU A 437 13.77 17.84 -14.39
C LEU A 437 13.04 17.03 -15.47
N SER A 438 13.60 17.01 -16.67
CA SER A 438 13.19 16.09 -17.76
C SER A 438 13.93 14.75 -17.68
N TYR A 439 13.54 13.78 -18.51
CA TYR A 439 14.24 12.50 -18.65
C TYR A 439 15.72 12.70 -19.02
N ASN A 440 15.99 13.48 -20.07
CA ASN A 440 17.36 13.74 -20.53
C ASN A 440 18.18 14.51 -19.49
N ASN A 441 17.54 15.45 -18.77
CA ASN A 441 18.19 16.14 -17.66
C ASN A 441 18.70 15.17 -16.59
N ILE A 442 17.92 14.14 -16.23
CA ILE A 442 18.31 13.16 -15.22
C ILE A 442 19.50 12.32 -15.71
N ASN A 443 19.47 11.86 -16.96
CA ASN A 443 20.58 11.09 -17.56
C ASN A 443 21.87 11.91 -17.64
N ASP A 444 21.80 13.12 -18.16
CA ASP A 444 22.97 14.00 -18.31
C ASP A 444 23.51 14.45 -16.94
N ALA A 445 22.63 14.77 -15.99
CA ALA A 445 23.02 15.09 -14.61
C ALA A 445 23.69 13.90 -13.92
N ASN A 446 23.18 12.69 -14.13
CA ASN A 446 23.82 11.49 -13.60
C ASN A 446 25.21 11.28 -14.23
N ALA A 447 25.36 11.46 -15.54
CA ALA A 447 26.67 11.36 -16.19
C ALA A 447 27.66 12.40 -15.64
N ALA A 448 27.25 13.67 -15.50
CA ALA A 448 28.07 14.72 -14.92
C ALA A 448 28.50 14.39 -13.48
N LEU A 449 27.57 13.85 -12.68
CA LEU A 449 27.83 13.44 -11.30
C LEU A 449 28.81 12.25 -11.22
N GLN A 450 28.71 11.26 -12.12
CA GLN A 450 29.65 10.14 -12.16
C GLN A 450 31.06 10.56 -12.59
N ILE A 451 31.18 11.54 -13.49
CA ILE A 451 32.49 12.04 -13.94
C ILE A 451 33.14 12.87 -12.82
N VAL A 452 32.41 13.80 -12.20
CA VAL A 452 32.99 14.69 -11.20
C VAL A 452 33.46 13.93 -9.95
N LYS A 453 32.89 12.74 -9.71
CA LYS A 453 33.29 11.81 -8.64
C LYS A 453 34.72 11.29 -8.76
N GLU A 454 35.32 11.30 -9.95
CA GLU A 454 36.72 10.85 -10.17
C GLU A 454 37.76 11.82 -9.59
N PHE A 455 37.34 12.98 -9.09
CA PHE A 455 38.21 14.10 -8.72
C PHE A 455 38.13 14.43 -7.23
N THR A 456 39.29 14.42 -6.58
CA THR A 456 39.46 14.89 -5.21
C THR A 456 39.80 16.37 -5.15
N GLU A 457 40.55 16.86 -6.12
CA GLU A 457 40.90 18.26 -6.39
C GLU A 457 39.66 19.07 -6.85
N PRO A 458 39.62 20.40 -6.68
CA PRO A 458 38.56 21.23 -7.27
C PRO A 458 38.41 20.96 -8.78
N ALA A 459 37.24 20.48 -9.16
CA ALA A 459 36.96 20.01 -10.52
C ALA A 459 35.60 20.50 -11.00
N ALA A 460 35.54 20.82 -12.28
CA ALA A 460 34.33 21.18 -13.00
C ALA A 460 34.18 20.28 -14.22
N VAL A 461 32.99 19.71 -14.38
CA VAL A 461 32.62 18.84 -15.50
C VAL A 461 31.45 19.47 -16.24
N ALA A 462 31.66 19.71 -17.53
CA ALA A 462 30.68 20.17 -18.49
C ALA A 462 30.20 18.97 -19.34
N VAL A 463 28.90 18.68 -19.30
CA VAL A 463 28.28 17.54 -20.00
C VAL A 463 27.18 18.01 -20.94
N LYS A 464 27.05 17.30 -22.06
CA LYS A 464 25.91 17.37 -22.97
C LYS A 464 25.66 16.01 -23.60
N HIS A 465 24.42 15.53 -23.59
CA HIS A 465 24.05 14.22 -24.15
C HIS A 465 24.93 13.08 -23.59
N MET A 466 25.04 13.04 -22.27
CA MET A 466 25.80 12.08 -21.45
C MET A 466 27.31 12.03 -21.69
N ASN A 467 27.87 12.88 -22.57
CA ASN A 467 29.30 12.95 -22.83
C ASN A 467 29.88 14.25 -22.25
N PRO A 468 31.09 14.21 -21.67
CA PRO A 468 31.78 15.44 -21.31
C PRO A 468 32.14 16.22 -22.58
N CYS A 469 31.83 17.52 -22.61
CA CYS A 469 32.38 18.44 -23.61
C CYS A 469 33.58 19.23 -23.06
N GLY A 470 33.74 19.30 -21.73
CA GLY A 470 34.89 19.92 -21.09
C GLY A 470 35.05 19.47 -19.64
N VAL A 471 36.29 19.21 -19.21
CA VAL A 471 36.64 18.92 -17.83
C VAL A 471 37.88 19.73 -17.46
N GLY A 472 37.80 20.44 -16.34
CA GLY A 472 38.89 21.26 -15.82
C GLY A 472 39.12 20.99 -14.34
N ILE A 473 40.39 20.96 -13.94
CA ILE A 473 40.82 20.90 -12.53
C ILE A 473 41.56 22.18 -12.16
N GLY A 474 41.51 22.58 -10.90
CA GLY A 474 42.11 23.85 -10.47
C GLY A 474 42.40 23.93 -8.98
N THR A 475 42.99 25.04 -8.56
CA THR A 475 43.19 25.38 -7.16
C THR A 475 41.91 25.89 -6.49
N THR A 476 41.05 26.53 -7.27
CA THR A 476 39.71 26.97 -6.85
C THR A 476 38.66 26.41 -7.81
N ILE A 477 37.40 26.40 -7.38
CA ILE A 477 36.30 25.94 -8.22
C ILE A 477 36.05 26.87 -9.41
N TYR A 478 36.32 28.17 -9.25
CA TYR A 478 36.31 29.15 -10.32
C TYR A 478 37.33 28.81 -11.42
N ASP A 479 38.57 28.46 -11.03
CA ASP A 479 39.63 28.13 -11.98
C ASP A 479 39.28 26.84 -12.74
N ALA A 480 38.77 25.84 -12.02
CA ALA A 480 38.32 24.57 -12.59
C ALA A 480 37.19 24.80 -13.63
N TYR A 481 36.17 25.58 -13.29
CA TYR A 481 35.08 25.90 -14.20
C TYR A 481 35.53 26.72 -15.40
N SER A 482 36.41 27.71 -15.20
CA SER A 482 36.94 28.54 -16.30
C SER A 482 37.67 27.68 -17.33
N LYS A 483 38.52 26.74 -16.87
CA LYS A 483 39.18 25.75 -17.74
C LYS A 483 38.17 24.85 -18.45
N ALA A 484 37.19 24.29 -17.72
CA ALA A 484 36.17 23.41 -18.31
C ALA A 484 35.32 24.13 -19.38
N TYR A 485 35.02 25.41 -19.19
CA TYR A 485 34.33 26.24 -20.17
C TYR A 485 35.18 26.50 -21.43
N GLU A 486 36.46 26.80 -21.26
CA GLU A 486 37.40 27.07 -22.37
C GLU A 486 37.77 25.81 -23.19
N ALA A 487 37.50 24.62 -22.65
CA ALA A 487 37.66 23.36 -23.38
C ALA A 487 36.81 23.34 -24.67
N ASP A 488 35.51 23.61 -24.52
CA ASP A 488 34.54 23.69 -25.61
C ASP A 488 33.37 24.64 -25.27
N PRO A 489 33.54 25.96 -25.48
CA PRO A 489 32.53 26.96 -25.15
C PRO A 489 31.29 26.88 -26.06
N ILE A 490 31.39 26.22 -27.22
CA ILE A 490 30.28 26.07 -28.16
C ILE A 490 29.33 24.98 -27.67
N SER A 491 29.87 23.82 -27.32
CA SER A 491 29.05 22.67 -26.92
C SER A 491 28.37 22.87 -25.57
N ILE A 492 29.01 23.53 -24.61
CA ILE A 492 28.45 23.72 -23.25
C ILE A 492 27.22 24.64 -23.21
N PHE A 493 26.92 25.37 -24.28
CA PHE A 493 25.67 26.14 -24.35
C PHE A 493 24.46 25.22 -24.21
N GLY A 494 23.65 25.44 -23.17
CA GLY A 494 22.53 24.59 -22.79
C GLY A 494 22.93 23.24 -22.20
N GLY A 495 24.17 23.09 -21.76
CA GLY A 495 24.66 21.87 -21.11
C GLY A 495 24.44 21.89 -19.59
N ILE A 496 25.09 20.93 -18.94
CA ILE A 496 25.01 20.68 -17.50
C ILE A 496 26.41 20.79 -16.91
N ILE A 497 26.50 21.47 -15.76
CA ILE A 497 27.74 21.64 -15.02
C ILE A 497 27.65 20.89 -13.69
N ALA A 498 28.65 20.07 -13.38
CA ALA A 498 28.86 19.49 -12.05
C ALA A 498 30.19 20.00 -11.45
N LEU A 499 30.12 20.42 -10.19
CA LEU A 499 31.20 21.03 -9.42
C LEU A 499 31.35 20.25 -8.12
N ASN A 500 32.57 19.83 -7.75
CA ASN A 500 32.79 19.07 -6.50
C ASN A 500 33.13 19.94 -5.29
N ARG A 501 32.89 21.25 -5.37
CA ARG A 501 33.06 22.24 -4.31
C ARG A 501 31.89 23.20 -4.31
N GLU A 502 31.74 23.93 -3.22
CA GLU A 502 30.75 25.00 -3.08
C GLU A 502 30.84 26.00 -4.23
N VAL A 503 29.69 26.42 -4.77
CA VAL A 503 29.64 27.53 -5.71
C VAL A 503 29.62 28.84 -4.94
N ASP A 504 30.71 29.61 -5.05
CA ASP A 504 30.83 30.95 -4.50
C ASP A 504 30.30 32.03 -5.45
N GLN A 505 30.25 33.28 -4.99
CA GLN A 505 29.80 34.43 -5.79
C GLN A 505 30.53 34.53 -7.14
N LYS A 506 31.87 34.46 -7.12
CA LYS A 506 32.71 34.65 -8.32
C LYS A 506 32.44 33.57 -9.36
N THR A 507 32.26 32.33 -8.93
CA THR A 507 31.94 31.19 -9.79
C THR A 507 30.52 31.32 -10.34
N ALA A 508 29.57 31.75 -9.50
CA ALA A 508 28.19 32.02 -9.92
C ALA A 508 28.09 33.11 -10.98
N GLU A 509 28.84 34.22 -10.86
CA GLU A 509 28.91 35.27 -11.88
C GLU A 509 29.34 34.70 -13.23
N LYS A 510 30.38 33.88 -13.25
CA LYS A 510 30.88 33.24 -14.49
C LYS A 510 29.88 32.25 -15.07
N LEU A 511 29.25 31.43 -14.23
CA LEU A 511 28.18 30.48 -14.65
C LEU A 511 26.97 31.22 -15.24
N HIS A 512 26.67 32.42 -14.71
CA HIS A 512 25.56 33.24 -15.16
C HIS A 512 25.77 33.84 -16.56
N GLU A 513 27.00 33.92 -17.08
CA GLU A 513 27.28 34.48 -18.42
C GLU A 513 26.62 33.69 -19.56
N ILE A 514 26.44 32.38 -19.40
CA ILE A 514 25.93 31.50 -20.46
C ILE A 514 24.60 30.83 -20.08
N PHE A 515 23.92 30.28 -21.08
CA PHE A 515 22.72 29.47 -20.84
C PHE A 515 23.14 28.06 -20.40
N LEU A 516 22.70 27.65 -19.20
CA LEU A 516 22.90 26.31 -18.63
C LEU A 516 21.56 25.74 -18.22
N GLU A 517 21.38 24.43 -18.40
CA GLU A 517 20.18 23.72 -17.97
C GLU A 517 20.21 23.40 -16.47
N ILE A 518 21.36 22.90 -15.98
CA ILE A 518 21.56 22.44 -14.59
C ILE A 518 22.97 22.80 -14.10
N ILE A 519 23.05 23.22 -12.84
CA ILE A 519 24.29 23.28 -12.06
C ILE A 519 24.13 22.36 -10.84
N ILE A 520 25.09 21.47 -10.65
CA ILE A 520 25.16 20.52 -9.54
C ILE A 520 26.39 20.84 -8.70
N ALA A 521 26.21 20.98 -7.39
CA ALA A 521 27.31 21.23 -6.45
C ALA A 521 26.97 20.66 -5.06
N PRO A 522 27.95 20.45 -4.16
CA PRO A 522 27.66 20.12 -2.76
C PRO A 522 26.85 21.21 -2.05
N SER A 523 27.16 22.47 -2.31
CA SER A 523 26.49 23.64 -1.76
C SER A 523 26.61 24.87 -2.67
N PHE A 524 25.84 25.91 -2.35
CA PHE A 524 25.88 27.22 -3.00
C PHE A 524 25.88 28.27 -1.90
N SER A 525 26.73 29.30 -2.00
CA SER A 525 26.66 30.44 -1.09
C SER A 525 25.37 31.23 -1.30
N GLU A 526 24.97 32.06 -0.32
CA GLU A 526 23.77 32.89 -0.44
C GLU A 526 23.86 33.84 -1.64
N GLU A 527 25.04 34.41 -1.89
CA GLU A 527 25.32 35.28 -3.04
C GLU A 527 25.22 34.52 -4.36
N ALA A 528 25.74 33.28 -4.40
CA ALA A 528 25.66 32.42 -5.58
C ALA A 528 24.21 32.09 -5.93
N ILE A 529 23.38 31.76 -4.94
CA ILE A 529 21.94 31.54 -5.13
C ILE A 529 21.28 32.82 -5.67
N ALA A 530 21.55 33.98 -5.09
CA ALA A 530 20.98 35.25 -5.54
C ALA A 530 21.30 35.55 -7.01
N ILE A 531 22.54 35.31 -7.45
CA ILE A 531 22.97 35.51 -8.84
C ILE A 531 22.31 34.49 -9.78
N LEU A 532 22.39 33.21 -9.46
CA LEU A 532 21.96 32.14 -10.37
C LEU A 532 20.43 32.07 -10.50
N THR A 533 19.69 32.39 -9.43
CA THR A 533 18.23 32.43 -9.45
C THR A 533 17.66 33.57 -10.28
N GLY A 534 18.48 34.57 -10.64
CA GLY A 534 18.16 35.57 -11.65
C GLY A 534 17.75 34.95 -13.00
N LYS A 535 18.18 33.70 -13.30
CA LYS A 535 17.67 32.92 -14.43
C LYS A 535 16.52 32.02 -13.96
N LYS A 536 15.30 32.29 -14.44
CA LYS A 536 14.08 31.57 -14.02
C LYS A 536 14.13 30.04 -14.21
N ASN A 537 14.83 29.55 -15.25
CA ASN A 537 14.70 28.16 -15.69
C ASN A 537 15.85 27.24 -15.27
N ILE A 538 16.97 27.77 -14.79
CA ILE A 538 18.15 26.97 -14.42
C ILE A 538 17.84 26.12 -13.20
N ARG A 539 18.18 24.82 -13.22
CA ARG A 539 18.08 24.00 -12.02
C ARG A 539 19.37 24.06 -11.23
N LEU A 540 19.23 24.35 -9.94
CA LEU A 540 20.34 24.27 -8.98
C LEU A 540 20.09 23.04 -8.12
N LEU A 541 21.00 22.07 -8.18
CA LEU A 541 20.89 20.80 -7.48
C LEU A 541 22.01 20.66 -6.45
N THR A 542 21.67 20.21 -5.25
CA THR A 542 22.64 19.75 -4.25
C THR A 542 22.55 18.26 -4.03
N VAL A 543 23.70 17.62 -3.82
CA VAL A 543 23.86 16.17 -3.56
C VAL A 543 24.91 16.00 -2.44
N PRO A 544 24.78 15.01 -1.54
CA PRO A 544 25.79 14.75 -0.51
C PRO A 544 27.07 14.13 -1.09
N PHE A 545 28.09 14.95 -1.36
CA PHE A 545 29.38 14.51 -1.93
C PHE A 545 30.20 13.60 -1.01
N GLU A 546 30.00 13.69 0.30
CA GLU A 546 30.74 12.90 1.31
C GLU A 546 30.33 11.41 1.33
N GLN A 547 29.21 11.04 0.69
CA GLN A 547 28.64 9.68 0.73
C GLN A 547 28.79 8.95 -0.61
N ALA A 548 29.89 9.20 -1.33
CA ALA A 548 30.07 8.74 -2.70
C ALA A 548 30.45 7.25 -2.84
N GLU A 549 30.80 6.53 -1.77
CA GLU A 549 31.52 5.25 -1.89
C GLU A 549 30.63 4.01 -2.09
N LYS A 550 29.30 4.12 -2.00
CA LYS A 550 28.43 2.96 -2.17
C LYS A 550 28.55 2.37 -3.58
N LYS A 551 28.97 1.11 -3.66
CA LYS A 551 28.97 0.32 -4.90
C LYS A 551 27.55 0.03 -5.32
N GLU A 552 27.26 0.24 -6.60
CA GLU A 552 25.94 0.00 -7.19
C GLU A 552 26.07 -1.03 -8.32
N THR A 553 25.04 -1.86 -8.44
CA THR A 553 24.87 -2.77 -9.57
C THR A 553 24.15 -2.04 -10.70
N LEU A 554 24.69 -2.12 -11.91
CA LEU A 554 24.09 -1.54 -13.11
C LEU A 554 23.12 -2.53 -13.74
N LEU A 555 21.90 -2.06 -13.99
CA LEU A 555 20.82 -2.81 -14.62
C LEU A 555 20.56 -2.24 -16.01
N THR A 556 20.78 -3.03 -17.06
CA THR A 556 20.54 -2.61 -18.44
C THR A 556 19.46 -3.49 -19.06
N SER A 557 18.31 -2.90 -19.37
CA SER A 557 17.22 -3.62 -20.04
C SER A 557 17.63 -4.01 -21.46
N VAL A 558 17.31 -5.24 -21.84
CA VAL A 558 17.34 -5.71 -23.23
C VAL A 558 15.95 -6.22 -23.61
N GLU A 559 15.64 -6.36 -24.89
CA GLU A 559 14.33 -6.88 -25.29
C GLU A 559 14.12 -8.29 -24.71
N GLY A 560 13.10 -8.42 -23.86
CA GLY A 560 12.78 -9.68 -23.19
C GLY A 560 13.69 -10.06 -22.00
N GLY A 561 14.64 -9.22 -21.59
CA GLY A 561 15.61 -9.58 -20.54
C GLY A 561 16.30 -8.43 -19.83
N LEU A 562 17.27 -8.76 -18.98
CA LEU A 562 18.04 -7.83 -18.16
C LEU A 562 19.51 -8.25 -18.10
N LEU A 563 20.41 -7.30 -18.36
CA LEU A 563 21.84 -7.44 -18.11
C LEU A 563 22.20 -6.78 -16.77
N VAL A 564 23.05 -7.43 -15.99
CA VAL A 564 23.43 -7.03 -14.64
C VAL A 564 24.94 -7.08 -14.54
N GLN A 565 25.55 -5.99 -14.08
CA GLN A 565 27.01 -5.92 -13.90
C GLN A 565 27.38 -4.96 -12.76
N GLU A 566 28.59 -5.07 -12.27
CA GLU A 566 29.17 -4.06 -11.36
C GLU A 566 29.41 -2.73 -12.08
N ALA A 567 29.42 -1.64 -11.31
CA ALA A 567 29.89 -0.35 -11.79
C ALA A 567 31.42 -0.37 -11.98
N ASP A 568 31.90 0.28 -13.05
CA ASP A 568 33.33 0.44 -13.30
C ASP A 568 33.95 1.46 -12.32
N VAL A 569 34.57 0.95 -11.26
CA VAL A 569 35.21 1.73 -10.20
C VAL A 569 36.74 1.75 -10.29
N PHE A 570 37.31 1.08 -11.29
CA PHE A 570 38.77 0.97 -11.42
C PHE A 570 39.37 2.30 -11.91
N ASN A 571 40.57 2.60 -11.44
CA ASN A 571 41.36 3.78 -11.80
C ASN A 571 42.85 3.42 -11.98
N LEU A 572 43.74 4.41 -12.13
CA LEU A 572 45.18 4.15 -12.33
C LEU A 572 45.87 3.51 -11.12
N ASP A 573 45.35 3.66 -9.91
CA ASP A 573 45.93 3.03 -8.71
C ASP A 573 45.69 1.50 -8.72
N ASN A 574 44.73 1.03 -9.52
CA ASN A 574 44.50 -0.38 -9.77
C ASN A 574 45.34 -0.93 -10.93
N ALA A 575 46.02 -0.08 -11.71
CA ALA A 575 46.69 -0.44 -12.94
C ALA A 575 48.12 -0.98 -12.71
N GLU A 576 48.49 -2.03 -13.43
CA GLU A 576 49.88 -2.43 -13.58
C GLU A 576 50.52 -1.63 -14.72
N ILE A 577 51.16 -0.52 -14.36
CA ILE A 577 51.71 0.43 -15.34
C ILE A 577 52.95 -0.14 -16.04
N VAL A 578 52.89 -0.18 -17.38
CA VAL A 578 54.04 -0.52 -18.25
C VAL A 578 54.31 0.65 -19.19
N ILE A 579 55.59 1.01 -19.37
CA ILE A 579 56.03 2.03 -20.34
C ILE A 579 56.83 1.31 -21.42
N PRO A 580 56.20 0.83 -22.51
CA PRO A 580 56.87 0.00 -23.51
C PRO A 580 57.78 0.76 -24.48
N THR A 581 57.62 2.09 -24.59
CA THR A 581 58.45 2.94 -25.46
C THR A 581 59.79 3.30 -24.81
N LYS A 582 60.76 3.71 -25.63
CA LYS A 582 62.08 4.18 -25.16
C LYS A 582 61.96 5.47 -24.35
N ARG A 583 61.14 6.42 -24.82
CA ARG A 583 60.84 7.67 -24.11
C ARG A 583 59.88 7.37 -22.96
N LYS A 584 60.15 7.96 -21.80
CA LYS A 584 59.26 7.92 -20.63
C LYS A 584 58.53 9.27 -20.48
N PRO A 585 57.30 9.28 -19.94
CA PRO A 585 56.60 10.53 -19.67
C PRO A 585 57.34 11.36 -18.62
N THR A 586 57.26 12.69 -18.74
CA THR A 586 57.66 13.63 -17.69
C THR A 586 56.60 13.72 -16.59
N GLU A 587 56.93 14.36 -15.45
CA GLU A 587 55.95 14.60 -14.37
C GLU A 587 54.75 15.46 -14.82
N GLU A 588 54.96 16.44 -15.70
CA GLU A 588 53.89 17.26 -16.27
C GLU A 588 53.01 16.45 -17.21
N GLU A 589 53.63 15.63 -18.07
CA GLU A 589 52.91 14.71 -18.96
C GLU A 589 52.09 13.69 -18.18
N TRP A 590 52.60 13.19 -17.06
CA TRP A 590 51.84 12.32 -16.17
C TRP A 590 50.58 12.96 -15.61
N LYS A 591 50.58 14.27 -15.32
CA LYS A 591 49.37 14.98 -14.88
C LYS A 591 48.30 14.97 -15.97
N SER A 592 48.69 15.29 -17.21
CA SER A 592 47.77 15.26 -18.35
C SER A 592 47.28 13.86 -18.69
N LEU A 593 48.13 12.84 -18.59
CA LEU A 593 47.73 11.44 -18.76
C LEU A 593 46.70 11.02 -17.70
N LYS A 594 46.91 11.39 -16.43
CA LYS A 594 45.99 11.08 -15.33
C LYS A 594 44.62 11.71 -15.56
N LEU A 595 44.57 12.99 -15.94
CA LEU A 595 43.33 13.67 -16.29
C LEU A 595 42.64 12.98 -17.48
N GLY A 596 43.37 12.76 -18.57
CA GLY A 596 42.84 12.08 -19.77
C GLY A 596 42.28 10.69 -19.46
N TRP A 597 42.97 9.91 -18.62
CA TRP A 597 42.54 8.57 -18.22
C TRP A 597 41.25 8.57 -17.39
N LYS A 598 41.17 9.46 -16.38
CA LYS A 598 39.94 9.62 -15.58
C LYS A 598 38.75 9.99 -16.47
N VAL A 599 38.93 10.89 -17.44
CA VAL A 599 37.84 11.37 -18.29
C VAL A 599 37.46 10.35 -19.36
N VAL A 600 38.42 9.68 -20.02
CA VAL A 600 38.14 8.77 -21.15
C VAL A 600 37.26 7.59 -20.73
N LYS A 601 37.37 7.15 -19.46
CA LYS A 601 36.50 6.14 -18.84
C LYS A 601 35.00 6.46 -18.93
N HIS A 602 34.64 7.74 -19.00
CA HIS A 602 33.25 8.19 -19.01
C HIS A 602 32.74 8.62 -20.38
N VAL A 603 33.60 8.64 -21.39
CA VAL A 603 33.23 8.98 -22.77
C VAL A 603 32.72 7.72 -23.48
N LYS A 604 31.66 7.84 -24.28
CA LYS A 604 31.12 6.68 -25.03
C LYS A 604 32.14 6.12 -26.01
N SER A 605 32.24 4.79 -26.08
CA SER A 605 33.27 4.07 -26.84
C SER A 605 32.98 3.98 -28.34
N ASN A 606 33.99 3.90 -29.22
CA ASN A 606 35.41 4.09 -28.90
C ASN A 606 35.69 5.56 -28.58
N ALA A 607 36.50 5.78 -27.54
CA ALA A 607 36.76 7.10 -27.00
C ALA A 607 38.25 7.50 -27.07
N ILE A 608 38.48 8.77 -27.40
CA ILE A 608 39.78 9.42 -27.31
C ILE A 608 39.61 10.76 -26.58
N VAL A 609 40.44 11.00 -25.56
CA VAL A 609 40.50 12.28 -24.86
C VAL A 609 41.91 12.84 -25.01
N VAL A 610 42.01 14.09 -25.47
CA VAL A 610 43.24 14.88 -25.47
C VAL A 610 43.19 15.84 -24.29
N ALA A 611 44.19 15.77 -23.43
CA ALA A 611 44.30 16.61 -22.23
C ALA A 611 45.67 17.28 -22.19
N LYS A 612 45.71 18.51 -21.69
CA LYS A 612 46.94 19.24 -21.48
C LYS A 612 46.85 20.02 -20.17
N ASP A 613 47.92 19.91 -19.39
CA ASP A 613 47.97 20.42 -18.03
C ASP A 613 46.77 19.90 -17.20
N ASP A 614 45.85 20.80 -16.87
CA ASP A 614 44.71 20.59 -15.99
C ASP A 614 43.36 20.63 -16.73
N VAL A 615 43.35 20.49 -18.06
CA VAL A 615 42.12 20.63 -18.86
C VAL A 615 42.06 19.67 -20.03
N THR A 616 40.85 19.19 -20.36
CA THR A 616 40.58 18.49 -21.62
C THR A 616 40.50 19.48 -22.76
N ILE A 617 41.19 19.23 -23.86
CA ILE A 617 41.21 20.12 -25.03
C ILE A 617 40.61 19.49 -26.29
N GLY A 618 40.33 18.19 -26.28
CA GLY A 618 39.65 17.51 -27.37
C GLY A 618 39.06 16.17 -26.93
N ILE A 619 37.84 15.86 -27.36
CA ILE A 619 37.09 14.66 -26.98
C ILE A 619 36.42 14.07 -28.22
N GLY A 620 36.84 12.86 -28.59
CA GLY A 620 36.23 12.07 -29.66
C GLY A 620 35.42 10.94 -29.07
N ALA A 621 34.09 11.07 -29.12
CA ALA A 621 33.16 10.12 -28.49
C ALA A 621 32.40 9.26 -29.52
N GLY A 622 32.11 8.02 -29.14
CA GLY A 622 31.07 7.16 -29.73
C GLY A 622 31.37 6.62 -31.13
N GLN A 623 32.65 6.51 -31.53
CA GLN A 623 33.00 6.11 -32.90
C GLN A 623 33.15 4.59 -33.03
N MET A 624 32.66 4.05 -34.15
CA MET A 624 32.81 2.62 -34.49
C MET A 624 34.27 2.22 -34.74
N ASN A 625 35.11 3.18 -35.15
CA ASN A 625 36.55 2.98 -35.33
C ASN A 625 37.35 4.01 -34.51
N ARG A 626 38.48 3.57 -33.94
CA ARG A 626 39.26 4.36 -32.98
C ARG A 626 40.01 5.53 -33.61
N VAL A 627 40.55 5.35 -34.81
CA VAL A 627 41.21 6.43 -35.56
C VAL A 627 40.24 7.57 -35.89
N GLY A 628 38.95 7.27 -36.07
CA GLY A 628 37.88 8.26 -36.22
C GLY A 628 37.67 9.07 -34.95
N ALA A 629 37.61 8.42 -33.77
CA ALA A 629 37.57 9.12 -32.49
C ALA A 629 38.81 10.01 -32.30
N ALA A 630 39.99 9.50 -32.65
CA ALA A 630 41.23 10.26 -32.55
C ALA A 630 41.21 11.50 -33.44
N LYS A 631 40.77 11.38 -34.70
CA LYS A 631 40.65 12.53 -35.62
C LYS A 631 39.74 13.62 -35.05
N ILE A 632 38.57 13.27 -34.51
CA ILE A 632 37.65 14.24 -33.90
C ILE A 632 38.31 14.95 -32.71
N ALA A 633 38.92 14.19 -31.80
CA ALA A 633 39.57 14.75 -30.62
C ALA A 633 40.75 15.67 -30.98
N LEU A 634 41.57 15.26 -31.94
CA LEU A 634 42.74 16.02 -32.40
C LEU A 634 42.34 17.27 -33.19
N GLU A 635 41.30 17.20 -34.01
CA GLU A 635 40.75 18.35 -34.72
C GLU A 635 40.18 19.39 -33.74
N GLN A 636 39.46 18.95 -32.71
CA GLN A 636 38.96 19.83 -31.65
C GLN A 636 40.09 20.46 -30.82
N ALA A 637 41.16 19.70 -30.55
CA ALA A 637 42.33 20.21 -29.84
C ALA A 637 43.08 21.27 -30.66
N GLY A 638 43.15 21.10 -31.99
CA GLY A 638 43.84 22.02 -32.89
C GLY A 638 45.30 22.24 -32.47
N ASP A 639 45.76 23.48 -32.50
CA ASP A 639 47.14 23.83 -32.12
C ASP A 639 47.46 23.49 -30.64
N ARG A 640 46.44 23.40 -29.78
CA ARG A 640 46.61 23.05 -28.36
C ARG A 640 47.09 21.60 -28.17
N ALA A 641 46.93 20.74 -29.18
CA ALA A 641 47.38 19.34 -29.15
C ALA A 641 48.90 19.20 -29.02
N THR A 642 49.68 20.21 -29.43
CA THR A 642 51.14 20.16 -29.35
C THR A 642 51.60 20.03 -27.91
N GLY A 643 52.32 18.95 -27.59
CA GLY A 643 52.79 18.62 -26.25
C GLY A 643 51.73 18.02 -25.33
N ALA A 644 50.50 17.78 -25.82
CA ALA A 644 49.41 17.25 -25.02
C ALA A 644 49.50 15.72 -24.84
N ALA A 645 48.71 15.20 -23.91
CA ALA A 645 48.49 13.78 -23.68
C ALA A 645 47.24 13.30 -24.41
N LEU A 646 47.29 12.08 -24.95
CA LEU A 646 46.14 11.39 -25.54
C LEU A 646 45.84 10.13 -24.72
N ALA A 647 44.61 10.03 -24.22
CA ALA A 647 44.09 8.86 -23.53
C ALA A 647 43.08 8.11 -24.40
N SER A 648 43.16 6.78 -24.41
CA SER A 648 42.21 5.91 -25.08
C SER A 648 41.60 4.89 -24.14
N ASP A 649 40.28 4.73 -24.20
CA ASP A 649 39.52 3.77 -23.40
C ASP A 649 39.93 2.30 -23.60
N ALA A 650 40.50 2.00 -24.76
CA ALA A 650 40.84 0.67 -25.23
C ALA A 650 42.12 0.67 -26.08
N PHE A 651 42.66 -0.51 -26.37
CA PHE A 651 43.93 -0.63 -27.08
C PHE A 651 43.86 -0.22 -28.55
N PHE A 652 44.98 0.19 -29.12
CA PHE A 652 45.09 0.51 -30.55
C PHE A 652 45.15 -0.77 -31.42
N PRO A 653 44.23 -0.95 -32.38
CA PRO A 653 44.26 -2.13 -33.24
C PRO A 653 45.35 -2.06 -34.32
N MET A 654 45.81 -0.85 -34.65
CA MET A 654 46.82 -0.54 -35.67
C MET A 654 47.64 0.70 -35.24
N ASP A 655 48.70 1.02 -35.96
CA ASP A 655 49.59 2.17 -35.69
C ASP A 655 49.05 3.51 -36.22
N ASP A 656 47.97 3.49 -37.00
CA ASP A 656 47.31 4.66 -37.62
C ASP A 656 46.91 5.76 -36.61
N THR A 657 46.48 5.36 -35.42
CA THR A 657 46.09 6.26 -34.33
C THR A 657 47.32 6.96 -33.74
N VAL A 658 48.45 6.25 -33.65
CA VAL A 658 49.73 6.83 -33.22
C VAL A 658 50.25 7.80 -34.28
N GLU A 659 50.13 7.45 -35.57
CA GLU A 659 50.52 8.34 -36.66
C GLU A 659 49.67 9.61 -36.68
N ALA A 660 48.35 9.50 -36.48
CA ALA A 660 47.45 10.65 -36.36
C ALA A 660 47.84 11.54 -35.17
N ALA A 661 48.09 10.95 -33.99
CA ALA A 661 48.54 11.66 -32.79
C ALA A 661 49.86 12.41 -33.02
N ALA A 662 50.84 11.76 -33.67
CA ALA A 662 52.12 12.35 -34.01
C ALA A 662 51.99 13.57 -34.93
N LYS A 663 51.15 13.48 -35.98
CA LYS A 663 50.90 14.59 -36.92
C LYS A 663 50.28 15.82 -36.24
N SER A 664 49.56 15.61 -35.14
CA SER A 664 48.97 16.68 -34.32
C SER A 664 49.86 17.13 -33.16
N GLY A 665 51.07 16.58 -33.02
CA GLY A 665 52.04 17.00 -32.01
C GLY A 665 51.82 16.44 -30.61
N ILE A 666 51.04 15.35 -30.45
CA ILE A 666 50.88 14.66 -29.16
C ILE A 666 52.24 14.15 -28.67
N ALA A 667 52.56 14.40 -27.40
CA ALA A 667 53.85 14.00 -26.80
C ALA A 667 53.78 12.65 -26.07
N VAL A 668 52.60 12.30 -25.56
CA VAL A 668 52.41 11.12 -24.73
C VAL A 668 51.04 10.47 -24.91
N ILE A 669 50.99 9.15 -24.84
CA ILE A 669 49.78 8.34 -25.02
C ILE A 669 49.58 7.42 -23.82
N ILE A 670 48.35 7.30 -23.32
CA ILE A 670 47.94 6.26 -22.38
C ILE A 670 46.81 5.41 -22.96
N GLN A 671 46.96 4.09 -22.88
CA GLN A 671 45.98 3.10 -23.33
C GLN A 671 46.10 1.82 -22.49
N PRO A 672 45.20 0.83 -22.61
CA PRO A 672 45.34 -0.43 -21.87
C PRO A 672 46.51 -1.30 -22.35
N GLY A 673 46.77 -1.34 -23.66
CA GLY A 673 47.56 -2.41 -24.28
C GLY A 673 46.77 -3.73 -24.39
N GLY A 674 47.43 -4.79 -24.86
CA GLY A 674 46.85 -6.12 -25.07
C GLY A 674 46.48 -6.45 -26.52
N SER A 675 46.87 -5.63 -27.50
CA SER A 675 46.70 -5.95 -28.91
C SER A 675 47.78 -6.95 -29.37
N ILE A 676 47.42 -7.87 -30.26
CA ILE A 676 48.42 -8.68 -30.98
C ILE A 676 49.37 -7.82 -31.83
N ARG A 677 49.01 -6.56 -32.09
CA ARG A 677 49.78 -5.56 -32.85
C ARG A 677 50.33 -4.42 -31.98
N ASP A 678 50.38 -4.56 -30.66
CA ASP A 678 50.92 -3.50 -29.79
C ASP A 678 52.32 -3.06 -30.24
N GLN A 679 53.14 -4.00 -30.72
CA GLN A 679 54.50 -3.72 -31.19
C GLN A 679 54.54 -2.73 -32.36
N ASP A 680 53.52 -2.71 -33.23
CA ASP A 680 53.43 -1.77 -34.35
C ASP A 680 53.21 -0.35 -33.82
N SER A 681 52.27 -0.19 -32.87
CA SER A 681 52.01 1.09 -32.21
C SER A 681 53.22 1.57 -31.39
N ILE A 682 53.89 0.68 -30.66
CA ILE A 682 55.10 1.00 -29.88
C ILE A 682 56.23 1.46 -30.81
N LYS A 683 56.48 0.73 -31.89
CA LYS A 683 57.51 1.10 -32.88
C LYS A 683 57.20 2.46 -33.50
N LYS A 684 55.94 2.70 -33.88
CA LYS A 684 55.50 3.98 -34.44
C LYS A 684 55.66 5.13 -33.44
N ALA A 685 55.36 4.89 -32.17
CA ALA A 685 55.54 5.89 -31.11
C ALA A 685 57.03 6.21 -30.90
N ASP A 686 57.90 5.20 -30.88
CA ASP A 686 59.35 5.38 -30.83
C ASP A 686 59.90 6.16 -32.04
N GLU A 687 59.38 5.90 -33.25
CA GLU A 687 59.74 6.63 -34.48
C GLU A 687 59.45 8.14 -34.38
N TYR A 688 58.37 8.51 -33.70
CA TYR A 688 57.95 9.90 -33.50
C TYR A 688 58.39 10.50 -32.16
N GLY A 689 59.08 9.74 -31.30
CA GLY A 689 59.47 10.19 -29.97
C GLY A 689 58.30 10.41 -29.01
N ILE A 690 57.21 9.67 -29.17
CA ILE A 690 56.03 9.70 -28.29
C ILE A 690 56.25 8.69 -27.16
N ALA A 691 56.02 9.13 -25.91
CA ALA A 691 55.99 8.18 -24.79
C ALA A 691 54.63 7.46 -24.75
N MET A 692 54.62 6.16 -24.48
CA MET A 692 53.40 5.36 -24.39
C MET A 692 53.31 4.67 -23.03
N VAL A 693 52.13 4.68 -22.44
CA VAL A 693 51.80 4.05 -21.16
C VAL A 693 50.69 3.02 -21.37
N PHE A 694 50.93 1.80 -20.89
CA PHE A 694 49.95 0.71 -20.83
C PHE A 694 49.44 0.54 -19.39
N THR A 695 48.13 0.42 -19.23
CA THR A 695 47.47 0.28 -17.92
C THR A 695 46.98 -1.14 -17.64
N GLY A 696 46.80 -1.97 -18.67
CA GLY A 696 46.15 -3.28 -18.54
C GLY A 696 44.64 -3.24 -18.25
N ILE A 697 44.04 -2.06 -18.10
CA ILE A 697 42.64 -1.87 -17.73
C ILE A 697 41.90 -1.20 -18.87
N ARG A 698 40.78 -1.79 -19.33
CA ARG A 698 39.94 -1.23 -20.39
C ARG A 698 38.64 -0.67 -19.81
N HIS A 699 38.26 0.54 -20.24
CA HIS A 699 37.05 1.24 -19.76
C HIS A 699 36.03 1.46 -20.88
N PHE A 700 35.44 0.39 -21.41
CA PHE A 700 34.38 0.52 -22.42
C PHE A 700 33.06 1.01 -21.83
N LYS A 701 32.40 1.91 -22.57
CA LYS A 701 31.10 2.48 -22.18
C LYS A 701 30.22 2.67 -23.41
N HIS A 702 29.07 1.99 -23.41
CA HIS A 702 28.09 2.06 -24.50
C HIS A 702 26.90 2.94 -24.11
#